data_AF-A0A2D5ATJ2-F1
#
_entry.id   AF-A0A2D5ATJ2-F1
#
_cell.length_a   1.000
_cell.length_b   1.000
_cell.length_c   1.000
_cell.angle_alpha   90.00
_cell.angle_beta   90.00
_cell.angle_gamma   90.00
#
_symmetry.space_group_name_H-M   'P 1'
#
loop_
_entity.id
_entity.type
_entity.pdbx_description
1 polymer ?
#
loop_
_entity_poly.entity_id
_entity_poly.type
_entity_poly.pdbx_seq_one_letter_code
_entity_poly.pdbx_strand_id
1 'polypeptide(L)'
;MASRTRGLTAIALVSVVLPAHPSGAGQVDGQHPAASASPKSGLVSEVSVGTPLPATSDAQDSPAPRPRSVLFYLMDTCRHDRTSFDGYERETTPFLEWLAERSVVFEACYSQAPWTKPSMASMLSSLYPSATGVYRMEHQLSDEHLTWPELMRANGMYTAGFSANIVMGNVLSNFAQGFDHFTEGTLVNRGDAIHFASGSAKKLNEHAFRWLDRTDHWPMLLYVHSVDPHEEYEPEPSYLAQFADPERHPQFRKEWQKLLKSRPAIPGLYVTQDNFDRTDVDSASFIEHGSNLYDADILANDEQMQRLWDKLQEEGWGEDFIFVFTSDHGEEFFEHGGTSHGYSLYDEMIRVPLMIYAPGLLPAGKRVTTAVRSLDIYPTLCELLGFDTPEGLQGESLVALLSGNGPTEGREVFSEHREDPVLRRIGMGSGVMVSLRSGRWKFILNQESPQQIARPRFELFDLEKDPGELNNVADAHPDVVKRLEHRVVSFIAKHRRGTSVKDWVSADAEVLEELRRLGYIGEEEDQPDIWEAMESQDPERVRRCLKTGANANQLDEVLGVSPLSMAAMADNVELARALFEGGADVDVRNKDGSTPLLGAAFLGRVEMLEFLLEKGADPDAKNANGDTVLSTTKVPWDITEYIASLLRIRVARNEVEAGRQECAELLRATRKNTDDPTTRLFEAIAFGNAKAVERSLAEGASLKGWDPESGWTPLFLAVFLGKERIARLLIEKGARVHTRNKDMGSTLHGAALMGHVSLIELLIERGVDVDVRDGDGSTPLHAAAFLGRVKAVECLLRESADRSMKNNDGQTALEVTRTDGEITEFVIRLLELDLERAEVEKTRVEVARLLGG
;
A
#
# COMPACT_ATOMS: atom_id res chain seq x y z
N MET A 1 7.96 23.06 22.22
CA MET A 1 6.63 23.64 22.45
C MET A 1 5.63 22.82 21.67
N ALA A 2 4.65 22.27 22.39
CA ALA A 2 3.63 21.39 21.84
C ALA A 2 2.60 22.17 21.02
N SER A 3 2.14 21.57 19.92
CA SER A 3 0.83 21.86 19.32
C SER A 3 0.33 20.57 18.67
N ARG A 4 -0.67 19.97 19.32
CA ARG A 4 -1.45 18.85 18.79
C ARG A 4 -2.35 19.39 17.67
N THR A 5 -2.34 18.75 16.50
CA THR A 5 -3.42 18.86 15.52
C THR A 5 -3.71 17.46 14.98
N ARG A 6 -4.84 16.90 15.42
CA ARG A 6 -5.58 15.89 14.68
C ARG A 6 -6.29 16.62 13.53
N GLY A 7 -6.26 16.04 12.32
CA GLY A 7 -6.94 16.52 11.12
C GLY A 7 -6.28 15.88 9.90
N LEU A 8 -6.72 14.70 9.47
CA LEU A 8 -7.87 14.40 8.60
C LEU A 8 -7.35 14.01 7.20
N THR A 9 -7.71 12.78 6.88
CA THR A 9 -7.33 11.93 5.76
C THR A 9 -7.78 12.50 4.40
N ALA A 10 -7.17 11.97 3.35
CA ALA A 10 -7.28 12.31 1.94
C ALA A 10 -8.70 12.50 1.37
N ILE A 11 -8.70 13.25 0.27
CA ILE A 11 -9.81 13.61 -0.63
C ILE A 11 -10.51 12.34 -1.16
N ALA A 12 -11.71 12.08 -0.66
CA ALA A 12 -12.76 11.33 -1.35
C ALA A 12 -13.65 12.33 -2.10
N LEU A 13 -14.09 11.97 -3.30
CA LEU A 13 -14.97 12.80 -4.13
C LEU A 13 -16.24 13.22 -3.37
N VAL A 14 -16.36 14.54 -3.13
CA VAL A 14 -17.52 15.33 -2.65
C VAL A 14 -18.44 14.63 -1.62
N SER A 15 -18.14 14.90 -0.35
CA SER A 15 -18.79 14.41 0.89
C SER A 15 -20.07 15.14 1.29
N VAL A 16 -20.98 14.47 2.02
CA VAL A 16 -21.79 15.06 3.12
C VAL A 16 -21.98 14.04 4.26
N VAL A 17 -21.26 14.31 5.37
CA VAL A 17 -21.53 14.06 6.81
C VAL A 17 -21.70 12.61 7.34
N LEU A 18 -20.68 12.18 8.10
CA LEU A 18 -20.70 11.09 9.08
C LEU A 18 -21.35 11.56 10.41
N PRO A 19 -22.19 10.76 11.10
CA PRO A 19 -22.56 11.04 12.48
C PRO A 19 -21.50 10.54 13.47
N ALA A 20 -21.12 11.41 14.40
CA ALA A 20 -20.24 11.11 15.53
C ALA A 20 -20.93 10.25 16.61
N HIS A 21 -20.16 9.35 17.23
CA HIS A 21 -20.54 8.63 18.45
C HIS A 21 -20.88 9.58 19.61
N PRO A 22 -21.90 9.28 20.44
CA PRO A 22 -22.19 10.07 21.62
C PRO A 22 -21.20 9.76 22.74
N SER A 23 -20.45 10.78 23.17
CA SER A 23 -19.73 10.78 24.45
C SER A 23 -20.66 11.30 25.53
N GLY A 24 -20.90 10.48 26.54
CA GLY A 24 -21.63 10.86 27.74
C GLY A 24 -20.79 11.75 28.65
N ALA A 25 -21.38 12.85 29.11
CA ALA A 25 -20.94 13.58 30.29
C ALA A 25 -22.10 13.55 31.31
N GLY A 26 -21.81 13.03 32.50
CA GLY A 26 -22.81 12.61 33.47
C GLY A 26 -23.25 13.66 34.49
N GLN A 27 -23.99 13.18 35.48
CA GLN A 27 -24.11 13.81 36.79
C GLN A 27 -24.45 12.78 37.87
N VAL A 28 -23.45 12.57 38.74
CA VAL A 28 -23.47 12.53 40.22
C VAL A 28 -24.80 12.14 40.91
N ASP A 29 -24.79 11.04 41.68
CA ASP A 29 -24.94 11.08 43.15
C ASP A 29 -24.92 9.69 43.81
N GLY A 30 -24.19 9.59 44.93
CA GLY A 30 -24.70 8.90 46.13
C GLY A 30 -24.41 7.41 46.37
N GLN A 31 -23.42 7.16 47.24
CA GLN A 31 -23.44 6.18 48.34
C GLN A 31 -23.26 4.66 48.06
N HIS A 32 -22.11 4.14 48.54
CA HIS A 32 -21.94 2.79 49.11
C HIS A 32 -22.89 2.57 50.33
N PRO A 33 -23.21 1.33 50.81
CA PRO A 33 -22.26 0.19 50.90
C PRO A 33 -22.81 -1.26 50.81
N ALA A 34 -21.82 -2.17 50.69
CA ALA A 34 -21.69 -3.50 51.34
C ALA A 34 -22.49 -4.75 50.88
N ALA A 35 -21.69 -5.82 50.76
CA ALA A 35 -21.88 -7.20 51.24
C ALA A 35 -22.43 -8.29 50.29
N SER A 36 -21.53 -9.26 50.06
CA SER A 36 -21.72 -10.73 50.05
C SER A 36 -22.75 -11.37 49.13
N ALA A 37 -22.27 -12.20 48.19
CA ALA A 37 -22.51 -13.65 48.20
C ALA A 37 -22.02 -14.30 46.89
N SER A 38 -21.05 -15.21 46.97
CA SER A 38 -20.98 -16.40 46.10
C SER A 38 -21.90 -17.48 46.71
N PRO A 39 -22.12 -18.69 46.12
CA PRO A 39 -21.61 -19.25 44.86
C PRO A 39 -22.68 -20.05 44.04
N LYS A 40 -22.22 -20.66 42.93
CA LYS A 40 -22.66 -21.92 42.25
C LYS A 40 -22.87 -21.67 40.75
N SER A 41 -22.57 -22.55 39.80
CA SER A 41 -21.74 -23.75 39.64
C SER A 41 -22.15 -24.32 38.27
N GLY A 42 -21.24 -24.84 37.46
CA GLY A 42 -21.56 -25.59 36.23
C GLY A 42 -20.53 -25.32 35.14
N LEU A 43 -19.35 -25.94 35.20
CA LEU A 43 -18.99 -27.31 34.77
C LEU A 43 -18.16 -27.22 33.48
N VAL A 44 -16.91 -27.57 33.70
CA VAL A 44 -15.75 -27.65 32.79
C VAL A 44 -15.79 -29.01 32.08
N SER A 45 -15.21 -29.08 30.87
CA SER A 45 -14.56 -30.31 30.39
C SER A 45 -13.15 -29.98 29.94
N GLU A 46 -12.21 -30.77 30.47
CA GLU A 46 -10.77 -30.57 30.60
C GLU A 46 -9.96 -30.96 29.35
N VAL A 47 -8.77 -30.38 29.21
CA VAL A 47 -7.58 -31.02 28.61
C VAL A 47 -6.47 -30.97 29.66
N SER A 48 -5.80 -32.10 29.85
CA SER A 48 -4.99 -32.45 31.03
C SER A 48 -3.61 -31.79 31.07
N VAL A 49 -3.24 -31.27 32.24
CA VAL A 49 -1.87 -30.91 32.61
C VAL A 49 -1.34 -31.98 33.57
N GLY A 50 -0.23 -32.63 33.20
CA GLY A 50 0.45 -33.62 34.04
C GLY A 50 1.15 -32.96 35.24
N THR A 51 0.86 -33.48 36.43
CA THR A 51 1.48 -33.08 37.72
C THR A 51 2.97 -33.49 37.80
N PRO A 52 3.86 -32.67 38.41
CA PRO A 52 5.21 -33.09 38.75
C PRO A 52 5.25 -33.91 40.06
N LEU A 53 6.17 -34.87 40.13
CA LEU A 53 6.49 -35.69 41.31
C LEU A 53 7.30 -34.90 42.36
N PRO A 54 7.29 -35.32 43.66
CA PRO A 54 7.84 -34.52 44.76
C PRO A 54 9.37 -34.61 44.87
N ALA A 55 9.95 -33.51 45.34
CA ALA A 55 11.38 -33.25 45.47
C ALA A 55 12.13 -34.24 46.38
N THR A 56 13.34 -34.60 45.95
CA THR A 56 14.45 -35.00 46.83
C THR A 56 15.52 -33.91 46.79
N SER A 57 16.12 -33.69 47.96
CA SER A 57 16.96 -32.56 48.35
C SER A 57 18.26 -32.40 47.59
N ASP A 58 18.77 -31.16 47.67
CA ASP A 58 20.14 -30.70 47.48
C ASP A 58 20.62 -30.46 46.03
N ALA A 59 20.30 -29.26 45.52
CA ALA A 59 21.17 -28.54 44.59
C ALA A 59 20.96 -27.04 44.75
N GLN A 60 22.07 -26.30 44.67
CA GLN A 60 22.25 -24.89 44.98
C GLN A 60 21.26 -23.95 44.26
N ASP A 61 20.97 -22.81 44.91
CA ASP A 61 20.33 -21.62 44.32
C ASP A 61 21.09 -21.16 43.07
N SER A 62 20.79 -21.75 41.92
CA SER A 62 20.99 -21.12 40.62
C SER A 62 19.71 -20.35 40.29
N PRO A 63 19.78 -19.04 39.96
CA PRO A 63 18.60 -18.34 39.46
C PRO A 63 18.00 -19.10 38.29
N ALA A 64 16.67 -19.09 38.17
CA ALA A 64 16.00 -19.68 37.02
C ALA A 64 16.63 -19.13 35.72
N PRO A 65 16.92 -19.98 34.72
CA PRO A 65 17.57 -19.53 33.49
C PRO A 65 16.74 -18.42 32.86
N ARG A 66 17.39 -17.32 32.49
CA ARG A 66 16.73 -16.15 31.91
C ARG A 66 16.18 -16.54 30.52
N PRO A 67 15.00 -16.02 30.11
CA PRO A 67 14.49 -16.25 28.76
C PRO A 67 15.43 -15.59 27.75
N ARG A 68 15.75 -16.26 26.63
CA ARG A 68 16.76 -15.78 25.68
C ARG A 68 16.35 -14.50 24.96
N SER A 69 17.33 -13.68 24.64
CA SER A 69 17.17 -12.50 23.79
C SER A 69 17.84 -12.70 22.44
N VAL A 70 17.48 -11.86 21.47
CA VAL A 70 18.02 -11.92 20.10
C VAL A 70 18.73 -10.61 19.79
N LEU A 71 19.97 -10.69 19.31
CA LEU A 71 20.67 -9.60 18.65
C LEU A 71 20.74 -9.95 17.17
N PHE A 72 19.97 -9.24 16.36
CA PHE A 72 19.95 -9.39 14.92
C PHE A 72 20.72 -8.24 14.29
N TYR A 73 21.90 -8.52 13.74
CA TYR A 73 22.74 -7.52 13.08
C TYR A 73 22.75 -7.76 11.57
N LEU A 74 22.29 -6.75 10.82
CA LEU A 74 22.26 -6.75 9.37
C LEU A 74 23.18 -5.67 8.82
N MET A 75 24.07 -6.05 7.92
CA MET A 75 24.99 -5.16 7.22
C MET A 75 24.55 -5.05 5.76
N ASP A 76 24.09 -3.89 5.34
CA ASP A 76 23.57 -3.65 3.98
C ASP A 76 24.65 -3.89 2.92
N THR A 77 24.33 -4.57 1.82
CA THR A 77 25.23 -4.85 0.69
C THR A 77 26.46 -5.71 1.00
N CYS A 78 26.56 -6.35 2.17
CA CYS A 78 27.73 -7.15 2.56
C CYS A 78 27.80 -8.48 1.77
N ARG A 79 28.88 -8.64 0.99
CA ARG A 79 29.17 -9.84 0.19
C ARG A 79 29.68 -10.98 1.07
N HIS A 80 29.28 -12.19 0.74
CA HIS A 80 29.74 -13.40 1.43
C HIS A 80 31.26 -13.58 1.38
N ASP A 81 31.89 -13.29 0.23
CA ASP A 81 33.31 -13.52 -0.05
C ASP A 81 34.23 -12.39 0.44
N ARG A 82 33.70 -11.42 1.20
CA ARG A 82 34.45 -10.28 1.77
C ARG A 82 34.56 -10.33 3.29
N THR A 83 34.23 -11.47 3.88
CA THR A 83 34.30 -11.69 5.33
C THR A 83 35.44 -12.66 5.67
N SER A 84 36.34 -12.27 6.58
CA SER A 84 37.49 -13.11 6.98
C SER A 84 37.04 -14.42 7.63
N PHE A 85 35.93 -14.39 8.37
CA PHE A 85 35.37 -15.60 8.98
C PHE A 85 34.87 -16.61 7.95
N ASP A 86 34.63 -16.21 6.70
CA ASP A 86 34.29 -17.08 5.57
C ASP A 86 35.43 -17.28 4.56
N GLY A 87 36.67 -17.09 5.03
CA GLY A 87 37.87 -17.46 4.29
C GLY A 87 38.42 -16.37 3.36
N TYR A 88 37.94 -15.13 3.48
CA TYR A 88 38.57 -13.99 2.81
C TYR A 88 39.98 -13.74 3.39
N GLU A 89 40.95 -13.48 2.52
CA GLU A 89 42.37 -13.41 2.92
C GLU A 89 42.72 -12.18 3.75
N ARG A 90 41.92 -11.11 3.65
CA ARG A 90 42.09 -9.89 4.43
C ARG A 90 41.29 -9.99 5.72
N GLU A 91 41.85 -9.46 6.80
CA GLU A 91 41.22 -9.40 8.12
C GLU A 91 40.15 -8.29 8.17
N THR A 92 39.03 -8.50 7.47
CA THR A 92 37.91 -7.56 7.42
C THR A 92 36.90 -7.76 8.55
N THR A 93 36.88 -8.93 9.20
CA THR A 93 35.90 -9.26 10.24
C THR A 93 36.47 -10.05 11.43
N PRO A 94 37.52 -9.55 12.11
CA PRO A 94 38.19 -10.27 13.19
C PRO A 94 37.27 -10.66 14.37
N PHE A 95 36.30 -9.82 14.75
CA PHE A 95 35.34 -10.15 15.80
C PHE A 95 34.39 -11.26 15.36
N LEU A 96 33.81 -11.18 14.16
CA LEU A 96 32.97 -12.25 13.65
C LEU A 96 33.75 -13.55 13.43
N GLU A 97 35.04 -13.49 13.08
CA GLU A 97 35.91 -14.67 12.98
C GLU A 97 36.10 -15.35 14.34
N TRP A 98 36.35 -14.56 15.39
CA TRP A 98 36.35 -15.06 16.76
C TRP A 98 34.99 -15.66 17.15
N LEU A 99 33.88 -15.03 16.75
CA LEU A 99 32.54 -15.52 17.09
C LEU A 99 32.15 -16.76 16.27
N ALA A 100 32.66 -16.91 15.05
CA ALA A 100 32.40 -18.03 14.14
C ALA A 100 32.85 -19.37 14.75
N GLU A 101 33.97 -19.41 15.48
CA GLU A 101 34.41 -20.59 16.23
C GLU A 101 33.38 -21.09 17.26
N ARG A 102 32.46 -20.21 17.68
CA ARG A 102 31.43 -20.45 18.68
C ARG A 102 30.03 -20.54 18.07
N SER A 103 29.93 -20.37 16.76
CA SER A 103 28.67 -20.21 16.04
C SER A 103 28.49 -21.30 15.00
N VAL A 104 27.34 -21.29 14.36
CA VAL A 104 27.12 -21.98 13.09
C VAL A 104 27.33 -20.97 11.97
N VAL A 105 28.19 -21.29 11.01
CA VAL A 105 28.40 -20.50 9.79
C VAL A 105 27.77 -21.23 8.61
N PHE A 106 26.95 -20.53 7.83
CA PHE A 106 26.34 -21.05 6.62
C PHE A 106 27.07 -20.46 5.41
N GLU A 107 27.90 -21.28 4.77
CA GLU A 107 28.77 -20.85 3.68
C GLU A 107 27.96 -20.50 2.42
N ALA A 108 26.74 -21.04 2.28
CA ALA A 108 25.90 -20.89 1.09
C ALA A 108 24.50 -20.38 1.45
N CYS A 109 24.39 -19.20 2.05
CA CYS A 109 23.11 -18.53 2.28
C CYS A 109 22.76 -17.61 1.11
N TYR A 110 21.52 -17.70 0.62
CA TYR A 110 21.04 -16.88 -0.49
C TYR A 110 19.87 -15.99 -0.09
N SER A 111 20.00 -14.70 -0.38
CA SER A 111 18.94 -13.72 -0.37
C SER A 111 17.93 -13.99 -1.47
N GLN A 112 16.66 -13.73 -1.20
CA GLN A 112 15.57 -13.95 -2.16
C GLN A 112 15.44 -12.83 -3.18
N ALA A 113 16.13 -11.71 -2.99
CA ALA A 113 16.17 -10.60 -3.96
C ALA A 113 17.49 -9.83 -3.88
N PRO A 114 18.01 -9.32 -5.01
CA PRO A 114 19.28 -8.58 -5.06
C PRO A 114 19.12 -7.09 -4.69
N TRP A 115 18.12 -6.73 -3.89
CA TRP A 115 17.80 -5.34 -3.54
C TRP A 115 17.24 -5.25 -2.12
N THR A 116 17.60 -4.20 -1.38
CA THR A 116 17.30 -4.03 0.05
C THR A 116 15.84 -4.29 0.39
N LYS A 117 14.91 -3.53 -0.18
CA LYS A 117 13.51 -3.56 0.26
C LYS A 117 12.81 -4.90 -0.03
N PRO A 118 12.91 -5.50 -1.24
CA PRO A 118 12.40 -6.84 -1.51
C PRO A 118 13.07 -7.95 -0.69
N SER A 119 14.38 -7.85 -0.46
CA SER A 119 15.11 -8.81 0.38
C SER A 119 14.63 -8.75 1.83
N MET A 120 14.56 -7.55 2.39
CA MET A 120 14.09 -7.32 3.76
C MET A 120 12.63 -7.75 3.94
N ALA A 121 11.75 -7.49 2.97
CA ALA A 121 10.38 -8.01 2.95
C ALA A 121 10.38 -9.53 3.12
N SER A 122 11.23 -10.20 2.34
CA SER A 122 11.31 -11.65 2.31
C SER A 122 11.88 -12.23 3.61
N MET A 123 12.94 -11.61 4.15
CA MET A 123 13.59 -12.02 5.38
C MET A 123 12.69 -11.85 6.61
N LEU A 124 11.95 -10.73 6.68
CA LEU A 124 11.10 -10.41 7.83
C LEU A 124 9.81 -11.24 7.87
N SER A 125 9.25 -11.59 6.71
CA SER A 125 7.98 -12.34 6.59
C SER A 125 8.15 -13.84 6.27
N SER A 126 9.37 -14.29 5.96
CA SER A 126 9.64 -15.66 5.44
C SER A 126 8.89 -15.98 4.14
N LEU A 127 8.73 -15.00 3.26
CA LEU A 127 8.01 -15.14 1.99
C LEU A 127 8.91 -14.73 0.83
N TYR A 128 8.72 -15.31 -0.36
CA TYR A 128 9.39 -14.84 -1.57
C TYR A 128 8.87 -13.44 -1.98
N PRO A 129 9.63 -12.65 -2.77
CA PRO A 129 9.17 -11.38 -3.32
C PRO A 129 7.82 -11.50 -4.04
N SER A 130 7.60 -12.64 -4.69
CA SER A 130 6.34 -12.98 -5.33
C SER A 130 5.13 -13.20 -4.43
N ALA A 131 5.36 -13.62 -3.19
CA ALA A 131 4.32 -13.71 -2.18
C ALA A 131 4.12 -12.39 -1.42
N THR A 132 5.19 -11.63 -1.17
CA THR A 132 5.10 -10.33 -0.46
C THR A 132 4.52 -9.22 -1.32
N GLY A 133 4.64 -9.31 -2.66
CA GLY A 133 4.31 -8.24 -3.59
C GLY A 133 5.28 -7.04 -3.52
N VAL A 134 6.33 -7.11 -2.70
CA VAL A 134 7.30 -6.05 -2.52
C VAL A 134 8.45 -6.24 -3.49
N TYR A 135 8.44 -5.43 -4.55
CA TYR A 135 9.49 -5.42 -5.58
C TYR A 135 10.15 -4.06 -5.72
N ARG A 136 9.55 -3.01 -5.16
CA ARG A 136 9.94 -1.61 -5.41
C ARG A 136 10.00 -0.81 -4.13
N MET A 137 10.70 0.32 -4.23
CA MET A 137 10.89 1.28 -3.14
C MET A 137 9.58 1.89 -2.65
N GLU A 138 8.58 2.02 -3.53
CA GLU A 138 7.25 2.51 -3.17
C GLU A 138 6.30 1.44 -2.61
N HIS A 139 6.57 0.14 -2.82
CA HIS A 139 5.69 -0.93 -2.34
C HIS A 139 5.77 -1.06 -0.82
N GLN A 140 4.68 -1.40 -0.15
CA GLN A 140 4.65 -1.66 1.29
C GLN A 140 4.35 -3.14 1.50
N LEU A 141 5.00 -3.75 2.51
CA LEU A 141 4.70 -5.12 2.91
C LEU A 141 3.32 -5.15 3.56
N SER A 142 2.33 -5.87 3.04
CA SER A 142 0.97 -5.90 3.62
C SER A 142 0.97 -6.20 5.12
N ASP A 143 0.12 -5.53 5.90
CA ASP A 143 -0.10 -5.79 7.35
C ASP A 143 -0.60 -7.23 7.61
N GLU A 144 -1.08 -7.92 6.58
CA GLU A 144 -1.50 -9.33 6.64
C GLU A 144 -0.30 -10.30 6.75
N HIS A 145 0.90 -9.87 6.35
CA HIS A 145 2.10 -10.68 6.42
C HIS A 145 2.76 -10.49 7.79
N LEU A 146 2.52 -11.43 8.69
CA LEU A 146 3.13 -11.43 10.02
C LEU A 146 4.65 -11.45 9.91
N THR A 147 5.30 -10.49 10.56
CA THR A 147 6.76 -10.40 10.62
C THR A 147 7.31 -11.04 11.89
N TRP A 148 8.56 -11.49 11.85
CA TRP A 148 9.19 -12.09 13.03
C TRP A 148 9.35 -11.15 14.22
N PRO A 149 9.58 -9.82 14.08
CA PRO A 149 9.52 -8.90 15.22
C PRO A 149 8.11 -8.85 15.84
N GLU A 150 7.05 -8.83 15.03
CA GLU A 150 5.68 -8.87 15.57
C GLU A 150 5.41 -10.16 16.35
N LEU A 151 5.85 -11.31 15.84
CA LEU A 151 5.71 -12.58 16.53
C LEU A 151 6.49 -12.56 17.86
N MET A 152 7.72 -12.06 17.88
CA MET A 152 8.51 -11.94 19.11
C MET A 152 7.82 -11.05 20.14
N ARG A 153 7.27 -9.92 19.70
CA ARG A 153 6.49 -9.01 20.56
C ARG A 153 5.23 -9.69 21.10
N ALA A 154 4.50 -10.42 20.25
CA ALA A 154 3.31 -11.16 20.66
C ALA A 154 3.62 -12.27 21.68
N ASN A 155 4.84 -12.81 21.66
CA ASN A 155 5.34 -13.79 22.63
C ASN A 155 6.06 -13.16 23.84
N GLY A 156 5.89 -11.86 24.07
CA GLY A 156 6.32 -11.18 25.30
C GLY A 156 7.77 -10.70 25.30
N MET A 157 8.45 -10.66 24.15
CA MET A 157 9.74 -9.97 24.02
C MET A 157 9.53 -8.49 23.76
N TYR A 158 10.38 -7.64 24.34
CA TYR A 158 10.42 -6.23 23.94
C TYR A 158 11.20 -6.10 22.62
N THR A 159 10.65 -5.40 21.63
CA THR A 159 11.28 -5.32 20.31
C THR A 159 11.84 -3.93 20.03
N ALA A 160 13.16 -3.83 19.90
CA ALA A 160 13.88 -2.59 19.59
C ALA A 160 14.63 -2.71 18.26
N GLY A 161 14.42 -1.75 17.36
CA GLY A 161 15.06 -1.68 16.06
C GLY A 161 15.80 -0.35 15.84
N PHE A 162 17.00 -0.43 15.27
CA PHE A 162 17.82 0.71 14.89
C PHE A 162 18.30 0.49 13.46
N SER A 163 17.82 1.30 12.52
CA SER A 163 18.25 1.20 11.13
C SER A 163 18.83 2.53 10.67
N ALA A 164 20.03 2.50 10.09
CA ALA A 164 20.59 3.67 9.41
C ALA A 164 19.99 3.82 8.01
N ASN A 165 19.28 2.79 7.52
CA ASN A 165 18.78 2.78 6.17
C ASN A 165 17.50 3.63 6.02
N ILE A 166 17.55 4.77 5.31
CA ILE A 166 16.41 5.70 5.12
C ILE A 166 15.25 5.08 4.34
N VAL A 167 15.52 4.04 3.55
CA VAL A 167 14.49 3.29 2.82
C VAL A 167 13.52 2.62 3.78
N MET A 168 13.99 2.32 5.00
CA MET A 168 13.17 1.75 6.06
C MET A 168 12.19 2.78 6.67
N GLY A 169 12.45 4.10 6.54
CA GLY A 169 11.69 5.16 7.25
C GLY A 169 10.96 6.20 6.39
N ASN A 170 11.22 6.31 5.08
CA ASN A 170 10.70 7.42 4.28
C ASN A 170 9.21 7.30 3.87
N VAL A 171 8.33 7.58 4.84
CA VAL A 171 6.90 7.95 4.72
C VAL A 171 5.89 6.82 5.01
N LEU A 172 6.01 6.15 6.17
CA LEU A 172 5.11 5.11 6.74
C LEU A 172 5.37 3.71 6.18
N SER A 173 6.34 2.99 6.75
CA SER A 173 6.67 1.62 6.33
C SER A 173 6.15 0.58 7.32
N ASN A 174 5.71 -0.55 6.78
CA ASN A 174 5.33 -1.75 7.52
C ASN A 174 6.56 -2.54 8.03
N PHE A 175 7.76 -1.95 8.00
CA PHE A 175 9.00 -2.56 8.50
C PHE A 175 9.38 -2.11 9.92
N ALA A 176 8.91 -0.95 10.36
CA ALA A 176 8.89 -0.60 11.78
C ALA A 176 7.78 -1.36 12.54
N GLN A 177 6.88 -2.03 11.80
CA GLN A 177 5.85 -2.88 12.35
C GLN A 177 6.48 -3.99 13.19
N GLY A 178 5.89 -4.25 14.36
CA GLY A 178 6.41 -5.23 15.30
C GLY A 178 7.46 -4.73 16.28
N PHE A 179 8.02 -3.53 16.07
CA PHE A 179 8.97 -2.92 17.02
C PHE A 179 8.25 -2.00 18.03
N ASP A 180 8.48 -2.23 19.33
CA ASP A 180 8.07 -1.31 20.41
C ASP A 180 8.89 -0.01 20.40
N HIS A 181 10.16 -0.11 20.01
CA HIS A 181 11.04 1.02 19.76
C HIS A 181 11.68 0.90 18.37
N PHE A 182 11.54 1.91 17.53
CA PHE A 182 12.24 1.95 16.24
C PHE A 182 12.89 3.32 16.01
N THR A 183 14.20 3.33 15.73
CA THR A 183 14.92 4.53 15.31
C THR A 183 15.19 4.46 13.81
N GLU A 184 14.59 5.39 13.06
CA GLU A 184 14.72 5.49 11.60
C GLU A 184 16.05 6.10 11.15
N GLY A 185 16.48 5.75 9.92
CA GLY A 185 17.76 6.15 9.36
C GLY A 185 17.95 7.65 9.19
N THR A 186 16.87 8.41 8.95
CA THR A 186 16.93 9.88 8.87
C THR A 186 17.41 10.51 10.19
N LEU A 187 17.03 9.94 11.33
CA LEU A 187 17.44 10.38 12.66
C LEU A 187 18.89 9.97 12.95
N VAL A 188 19.26 8.73 12.59
CA VAL A 188 20.63 8.21 12.76
C VAL A 188 21.63 9.04 11.94
N ASN A 189 21.26 9.40 10.71
CA ASN A 189 22.09 10.15 9.78
C ASN A 189 21.95 11.67 9.90
N ARG A 190 21.19 12.17 10.88
CA ARG A 190 20.97 13.61 11.16
C ARG A 190 20.50 14.42 9.94
N GLY A 191 19.76 13.79 9.02
CA GLY A 191 19.25 14.42 7.80
C GLY A 191 20.27 14.66 6.69
N ASP A 192 21.48 14.09 6.77
CA ASP A 192 22.46 14.15 5.68
C ASP A 192 22.10 13.14 4.58
N ALA A 193 21.56 13.65 3.48
CA ALA A 193 21.17 12.84 2.33
C ALA A 193 22.35 12.51 1.39
N ILE A 194 23.51 13.16 1.55
CA ILE A 194 24.67 13.05 0.64
C ILE A 194 25.70 12.07 1.20
N HIS A 195 25.85 11.97 2.52
CA HIS A 195 26.77 11.04 3.21
C HIS A 195 26.02 9.95 3.98
N PHE A 196 25.07 9.31 3.30
CA PHE A 196 24.10 8.40 3.90
C PHE A 196 24.70 7.09 4.46
N ALA A 197 25.76 6.56 3.85
CA ALA A 197 26.45 5.35 4.32
C ALA A 197 27.53 5.68 5.37
N SER A 198 28.53 6.48 5.00
CA SER A 198 29.74 6.78 5.80
C SER A 198 29.56 6.81 7.32
N GLY A 199 30.12 5.79 8.00
CA GLY A 199 30.17 5.69 9.45
C GLY A 199 28.81 5.43 10.11
N SER A 200 27.84 4.91 9.36
CA SER A 200 26.50 4.52 9.83
C SER A 200 26.56 3.54 10.98
N ALA A 201 27.44 2.54 10.96
CA ALA A 201 27.59 1.56 12.04
C ALA A 201 27.87 2.24 13.39
N LYS A 202 28.80 3.21 13.40
CA LYS A 202 29.17 3.96 14.60
C LYS A 202 28.03 4.84 15.09
N LYS A 203 27.37 5.56 14.18
CA LYS A 203 26.18 6.38 14.49
C LYS A 203 25.05 5.52 15.06
N LEU A 204 24.83 4.32 14.51
CA LEU A 204 23.83 3.37 15.03
C LEU A 204 24.14 2.94 16.45
N ASN A 205 25.38 2.54 16.73
CA ASN A 205 25.79 2.19 18.07
C ASN A 205 25.62 3.34 19.07
N GLU A 206 25.87 4.59 18.67
CA GLU A 206 25.59 5.75 19.54
C GLU A 206 24.11 5.85 19.93
N HIS A 207 23.19 5.45 19.05
CA HIS A 207 21.76 5.39 19.33
C HIS A 207 21.40 4.16 20.18
N ALA A 208 21.90 2.98 19.81
CA ALA A 208 21.67 1.74 20.54
C ALA A 208 22.20 1.83 21.98
N PHE A 209 23.43 2.31 22.20
CA PHE A 209 24.03 2.44 23.54
C PHE A 209 23.24 3.38 24.44
N ARG A 210 22.82 4.55 23.92
CA ARG A 210 21.98 5.48 24.69
C ARG A 210 20.63 4.89 25.07
N TRP A 211 20.10 3.99 24.24
CA TRP A 211 18.87 3.28 24.55
C TRP A 211 19.12 2.18 25.59
N LEU A 212 20.17 1.37 25.42
CA LEU A 212 20.62 0.33 26.35
C LEU A 212 20.87 0.89 27.76
N ASP A 213 21.49 2.07 27.88
CA ASP A 213 21.76 2.73 29.17
C ASP A 213 20.50 3.15 29.94
N ARG A 214 19.32 3.11 29.30
CA ARG A 214 18.06 3.65 29.85
C ARG A 214 16.95 2.61 29.99
N THR A 215 17.22 1.37 29.60
CA THR A 215 16.22 0.31 29.52
C THR A 215 16.59 -0.85 30.45
N ASP A 216 15.58 -1.47 31.03
CA ASP A 216 15.65 -2.72 31.79
C ASP A 216 14.79 -3.82 31.14
N HIS A 217 14.36 -3.62 29.89
CA HIS A 217 13.50 -4.56 29.18
C HIS A 217 14.20 -5.91 28.95
N TRP A 218 13.50 -7.00 29.24
CA TRP A 218 13.96 -8.36 29.03
C TRP A 218 12.76 -9.33 29.04
N PRO A 219 12.75 -10.41 28.24
CA PRO A 219 13.66 -10.67 27.11
C PRO A 219 13.43 -9.66 25.99
N MET A 220 14.39 -9.52 25.08
CA MET A 220 14.28 -8.56 23.98
C MET A 220 14.79 -9.07 22.65
N LEU A 221 14.26 -8.45 21.61
CA LEU A 221 14.86 -8.38 20.31
C LEU A 221 15.57 -7.04 20.17
N LEU A 222 16.86 -7.07 19.86
CA LEU A 222 17.64 -5.93 19.40
C LEU A 222 17.99 -6.13 17.92
N TYR A 223 17.33 -5.40 17.04
CA TYR A 223 17.59 -5.37 15.61
C TYR A 223 18.46 -4.16 15.25
N VAL A 224 19.59 -4.39 14.59
CA VAL A 224 20.52 -3.35 14.14
C VAL A 224 20.76 -3.52 12.64
N HIS A 225 20.57 -2.46 11.86
CA HIS A 225 20.72 -2.48 10.42
C HIS A 225 21.61 -1.33 9.97
N SER A 226 22.87 -1.66 9.69
CA SER A 226 23.91 -0.76 9.18
C SER A 226 23.81 -0.58 7.68
N VAL A 227 24.08 0.63 7.19
CA VAL A 227 24.10 0.93 5.74
C VAL A 227 25.49 0.68 5.16
N ASP A 228 26.56 0.92 5.91
CA ASP A 228 27.90 0.55 5.46
C ASP A 228 27.99 -0.98 5.32
N PRO A 229 28.60 -1.53 4.25
CA PRO A 229 29.47 -0.85 3.29
C PRO A 229 28.78 -0.36 1.99
N HIS A 230 27.50 0.03 1.99
CA HIS A 230 26.81 0.57 0.81
C HIS A 230 27.52 1.81 0.23
N GLU A 231 27.51 1.94 -1.08
CA GLU A 231 28.14 3.04 -1.82
C GLU A 231 27.45 4.41 -1.58
N GLU A 232 28.12 5.56 -1.73
CA GLU A 232 29.54 5.76 -2.05
C GLU A 232 30.44 5.38 -0.86
N TYR A 233 31.42 4.48 -1.09
CA TYR A 233 32.31 3.97 -0.04
C TYR A 233 33.17 5.08 0.55
N GLU A 234 32.93 5.39 1.82
CA GLU A 234 33.50 6.55 2.50
C GLU A 234 33.82 6.19 3.96
N PRO A 235 34.74 5.25 4.20
CA PRO A 235 35.11 4.82 5.54
C PRO A 235 35.70 5.97 6.37
N GLU A 236 35.59 5.86 7.71
CA GLU A 236 36.29 6.82 8.57
C GLU A 236 37.81 6.81 8.29
N PRO A 237 38.50 7.96 8.42
CA PRO A 237 39.91 8.10 8.02
C PRO A 237 40.86 7.06 8.63
N SER A 238 40.54 6.53 9.82
CA SER A 238 41.32 5.49 10.49
C SER A 238 41.29 4.15 9.77
N TYR A 239 40.18 3.80 9.12
CA TYR A 239 40.05 2.57 8.32
C TYR A 239 40.53 2.80 6.89
N LEU A 240 40.26 3.98 6.33
CA LEU A 240 40.78 4.39 5.01
C LEU A 240 42.29 4.12 4.90
N ALA A 241 43.08 4.61 5.86
CA ALA A 241 44.54 4.48 5.85
C ALA A 241 45.06 3.04 6.03
N GLN A 242 44.21 2.11 6.47
CA GLN A 242 44.58 0.69 6.63
C GLN A 242 44.36 -0.10 5.33
N PHE A 243 43.36 0.27 4.53
CA PHE A 243 42.93 -0.51 3.38
C PHE A 243 43.22 0.15 2.04
N ALA A 244 43.28 1.49 1.97
CA ALA A 244 43.41 2.24 0.73
C ALA A 244 44.41 3.40 0.85
N ASP A 245 44.87 3.92 -0.29
CA ASP A 245 45.78 5.08 -0.35
C ASP A 245 45.01 6.41 -0.09
N PRO A 246 45.24 7.10 1.04
CA PRO A 246 44.56 8.36 1.33
C PRO A 246 44.86 9.48 0.31
N GLU A 247 46.00 9.42 -0.39
CA GLU A 247 46.36 10.39 -1.43
C GLU A 247 45.55 10.18 -2.72
N ARG A 248 45.12 8.94 -2.99
CA ARG A 248 44.26 8.57 -4.13
C ARG A 248 42.78 8.89 -3.90
N HIS A 249 42.30 8.84 -2.65
CA HIS A 249 40.88 9.00 -2.33
C HIS A 249 40.22 10.28 -2.91
N PRO A 250 40.86 11.47 -2.87
CA PRO A 250 40.30 12.67 -3.50
C PRO A 250 40.15 12.55 -5.02
N GLN A 251 40.99 11.75 -5.68
CA GLN A 251 40.88 11.46 -7.10
C GLN A 251 39.77 10.43 -7.37
N PHE A 252 39.68 9.37 -6.56
CA PHE A 252 38.58 8.40 -6.62
C PHE A 252 37.21 9.09 -6.52
N ARG A 253 37.02 10.02 -5.57
CA ARG A 253 35.78 10.82 -5.46
C ARG A 253 35.44 11.60 -6.74
N LYS A 254 36.45 12.18 -7.40
CA LYS A 254 36.27 12.89 -8.67
C LYS A 254 35.91 11.94 -9.81
N GLU A 255 36.58 10.78 -9.86
CA GLU A 255 36.31 9.71 -10.82
C GLU A 255 34.89 9.17 -10.65
N TRP A 256 34.46 8.90 -9.40
CA TRP A 256 33.13 8.41 -9.06
C TRP A 256 32.06 9.42 -9.49
N GLN A 257 32.22 10.70 -9.15
CA GLN A 257 31.32 11.76 -9.63
C GLN A 257 31.31 11.90 -11.16
N LYS A 258 32.43 11.64 -11.84
CA LYS A 258 32.51 11.68 -13.31
C LYS A 258 31.70 10.53 -13.91
N LEU A 259 31.85 9.32 -13.37
CA LEU A 259 31.08 8.14 -13.78
C LEU A 259 29.59 8.34 -13.52
N LEU A 260 29.19 8.82 -12.34
CA LEU A 260 27.81 9.15 -12.00
C LEU A 260 27.17 10.22 -12.88
N LYS A 261 27.96 11.14 -13.45
CA LYS A 261 27.47 12.14 -14.42
C LYS A 261 27.37 11.58 -15.84
N SER A 262 28.15 10.56 -16.14
CA SER A 262 28.18 9.92 -17.47
C SER A 262 27.07 8.91 -17.69
N ARG A 263 26.41 8.47 -16.61
CA ARG A 263 25.30 7.52 -16.69
C ARG A 263 24.12 8.14 -17.46
N PRO A 264 23.28 7.30 -18.11
CA PRO A 264 22.01 7.76 -18.68
C PRO A 264 21.15 8.51 -17.64
N ALA A 265 20.16 9.31 -18.08
CA ALA A 265 19.26 10.08 -17.21
C ALA A 265 18.26 9.21 -16.39
N ILE A 266 18.63 7.96 -16.12
CA ILE A 266 17.92 6.88 -15.46
C ILE A 266 18.45 6.84 -14.01
N PRO A 267 17.71 7.32 -12.99
CA PRO A 267 18.13 7.30 -11.59
C PRO A 267 18.19 5.89 -10.95
N GLY A 268 19.38 5.30 -10.99
CA GLY A 268 19.84 4.08 -10.30
C GLY A 268 21.33 3.99 -10.62
N LEU A 269 22.19 3.51 -9.73
CA LEU A 269 23.66 3.68 -9.79
C LEU A 269 24.34 2.83 -10.90
N TYR A 270 23.81 2.86 -12.12
CA TYR A 270 24.34 2.14 -13.27
C TYR A 270 25.47 2.92 -13.94
N VAL A 271 26.68 2.61 -13.51
CA VAL A 271 27.90 2.73 -14.30
C VAL A 271 28.06 1.38 -15.02
N THR A 272 28.66 1.40 -16.19
CA THR A 272 28.96 0.22 -17.00
C THR A 272 30.36 0.32 -17.55
N GLN A 273 30.82 -0.74 -18.19
CA GLN A 273 32.02 -0.64 -19.01
C GLN A 273 31.93 0.50 -20.04
N ASP A 274 30.78 0.74 -20.67
CA ASP A 274 30.59 1.87 -21.61
C ASP A 274 30.70 3.24 -20.91
N ASN A 275 30.36 3.34 -19.62
CA ASN A 275 30.61 4.56 -18.85
C ASN A 275 32.11 4.79 -18.61
N PHE A 276 32.87 3.75 -18.27
CA PHE A 276 34.33 3.84 -18.17
C PHE A 276 34.96 4.23 -19.50
N ASP A 277 34.57 3.56 -20.58
CA ASP A 277 35.06 3.81 -21.94
C ASP A 277 34.81 5.27 -22.39
N ARG A 278 33.72 5.89 -21.93
CA ARG A 278 33.37 7.30 -22.23
C ARG A 278 34.00 8.33 -21.31
N THR A 279 34.51 7.93 -20.14
CA THR A 279 34.94 8.86 -19.08
C THR A 279 36.44 8.92 -18.87
N ASP A 280 37.28 8.28 -19.69
CA ASP A 280 38.74 8.21 -19.50
C ASP A 280 39.15 7.77 -18.07
N VAL A 281 38.22 7.20 -17.29
CA VAL A 281 38.49 6.70 -15.94
C VAL A 281 39.08 5.32 -16.11
N ASP A 282 40.23 5.08 -15.47
CA ASP A 282 40.85 3.77 -15.45
C ASP A 282 40.03 2.84 -14.56
N SER A 283 39.31 1.89 -15.17
CA SER A 283 38.40 0.99 -14.44
C SER A 283 39.14 0.12 -13.43
N ALA A 284 40.32 -0.38 -13.77
CA ALA A 284 41.10 -1.24 -12.89
C ALA A 284 41.50 -0.52 -11.59
N SER A 285 42.15 0.64 -11.69
CA SER A 285 42.57 1.43 -10.53
C SER A 285 41.38 1.98 -9.73
N PHE A 286 40.24 2.20 -10.38
CA PHE A 286 39.02 2.64 -9.72
C PHE A 286 38.37 1.51 -8.91
N ILE A 287 38.20 0.34 -9.51
CA ILE A 287 37.64 -0.87 -8.87
C ILE A 287 38.52 -1.28 -7.69
N GLU A 288 39.85 -1.33 -7.89
CA GLU A 288 40.80 -1.68 -6.83
C GLU A 288 40.66 -0.74 -5.63
N HIS A 289 40.59 0.57 -5.87
CA HIS A 289 40.43 1.53 -4.79
C HIS A 289 39.05 1.43 -4.12
N GLY A 290 37.97 1.31 -4.89
CA GLY A 290 36.61 1.13 -4.35
C GLY A 290 36.47 -0.13 -3.51
N SER A 291 37.03 -1.26 -3.97
CA SER A 291 37.08 -2.53 -3.25
C SER A 291 37.83 -2.41 -1.91
N ASN A 292 38.93 -1.65 -1.89
CA ASN A 292 39.65 -1.37 -0.65
C ASN A 292 38.84 -0.54 0.34
N LEU A 293 38.09 0.46 -0.13
CA LEU A 293 37.21 1.26 0.72
C LEU A 293 36.07 0.42 1.30
N TYR A 294 35.47 -0.46 0.49
CA TYR A 294 34.44 -1.39 0.93
C TYR A 294 34.92 -2.33 2.05
N ASP A 295 36.10 -2.93 1.88
CA ASP A 295 36.69 -3.79 2.92
C ASP A 295 36.93 -3.02 4.23
N ALA A 296 37.26 -1.72 4.14
CA ALA A 296 37.44 -0.84 5.29
C ALA A 296 36.10 -0.58 6.02
N ASP A 297 35.00 -0.43 5.28
CA ASP A 297 33.65 -0.24 5.83
C ASP A 297 33.10 -1.53 6.48
N ILE A 298 33.47 -2.71 5.96
CA ILE A 298 33.19 -4.00 6.63
C ILE A 298 33.92 -4.07 7.97
N LEU A 299 35.20 -3.73 8.03
CA LEU A 299 35.96 -3.72 9.29
C LEU A 299 35.38 -2.72 10.29
N ALA A 300 34.97 -1.54 9.82
CA ALA A 300 34.32 -0.55 10.67
C ALA A 300 33.04 -1.10 11.31
N ASN A 301 32.24 -1.86 10.56
CA ASN A 301 31.08 -2.57 11.10
C ASN A 301 31.46 -3.65 12.11
N ASP A 302 32.46 -4.47 11.81
CA ASP A 302 32.91 -5.55 12.70
C ASP A 302 33.35 -5.02 14.07
N GLU A 303 34.13 -3.94 14.09
CA GLU A 303 34.50 -3.27 15.34
C GLU A 303 33.29 -2.70 16.08
N GLN A 304 32.28 -2.18 15.37
CA GLN A 304 31.05 -1.74 16.01
C GLN A 304 30.22 -2.91 16.56
N MET A 305 30.17 -4.04 15.86
CA MET A 305 29.54 -5.25 16.37
C MET A 305 30.23 -5.73 17.65
N GLN A 306 31.56 -5.74 17.69
CA GLN A 306 32.32 -6.07 18.89
C GLN A 306 31.99 -5.14 20.06
N ARG A 307 31.96 -3.82 19.84
CA ARG A 307 31.65 -2.85 20.89
C ARG A 307 30.23 -3.03 21.44
N LEU A 308 29.27 -3.34 20.57
CA LEU A 308 27.89 -3.62 20.97
C LEU A 308 27.80 -4.93 21.76
N TRP A 309 28.49 -5.96 21.29
CA TRP A 309 28.62 -7.22 21.99
C TRP A 309 29.21 -7.03 23.39
N ASP A 310 30.35 -6.36 23.51
CA ASP A 310 31.03 -6.10 24.78
C ASP A 310 30.12 -5.33 25.75
N LYS A 311 29.42 -4.29 25.27
CA LYS A 311 28.44 -3.54 26.06
C LYS A 311 27.33 -4.45 26.61
N LEU A 312 26.81 -5.37 25.80
CA LEU A 312 25.81 -6.35 26.25
C LEU A 312 26.41 -7.34 27.27
N GLN A 313 27.67 -7.77 27.10
CA GLN A 313 28.34 -8.61 28.10
C GLN A 313 28.51 -7.87 29.43
N GLU A 314 28.97 -6.61 29.40
CA GLU A 314 29.20 -5.77 30.58
C GLU A 314 27.92 -5.54 31.40
N GLU A 315 26.79 -5.33 30.74
CA GLU A 315 25.47 -5.15 31.39
C GLU A 315 24.86 -6.49 31.87
N GLY A 316 25.55 -7.61 31.66
CA GLY A 316 25.13 -8.94 32.10
C GLY A 316 24.01 -9.54 31.25
N TRP A 317 23.91 -9.11 29.99
CA TRP A 317 22.92 -9.54 29.02
C TRP A 317 23.42 -10.70 28.16
N GLY A 318 24.72 -10.72 27.87
CA GLY A 318 25.29 -11.42 26.73
C GLY A 318 25.46 -12.94 26.79
N GLU A 319 25.30 -13.60 27.94
CA GLU A 319 25.34 -15.09 27.99
C GLU A 319 24.06 -15.73 27.42
N ASP A 320 22.97 -14.97 27.34
CA ASP A 320 21.63 -15.44 26.95
C ASP A 320 21.19 -14.96 25.56
N PHE A 321 22.10 -14.39 24.77
CA PHE A 321 21.79 -13.93 23.41
C PHE A 321 21.93 -15.01 22.35
N ILE A 322 20.92 -15.09 21.50
CA ILE A 322 21.07 -15.58 20.14
C ILE A 322 21.56 -14.40 19.29
N PHE A 323 22.73 -14.53 18.68
CA PHE A 323 23.25 -13.52 17.76
C PHE A 323 23.15 -14.02 16.32
N VAL A 324 22.49 -13.24 15.47
CA VAL A 324 22.36 -13.50 14.04
C VAL A 324 23.07 -12.38 13.30
N PHE A 325 24.06 -12.73 12.48
CA PHE A 325 24.70 -11.82 11.54
C PHE A 325 24.38 -12.23 10.12
N THR A 326 23.93 -11.28 9.29
CA THR A 326 23.71 -11.50 7.86
C THR A 326 23.71 -10.20 7.05
N SER A 327 23.50 -10.33 5.75
CA SER A 327 23.27 -9.23 4.81
C SER A 327 21.91 -9.37 4.14
N ASP A 328 21.35 -8.27 3.66
CA ASP A 328 20.17 -8.26 2.80
C ASP A 328 20.50 -8.68 1.36
N HIS A 329 21.61 -8.22 0.80
CA HIS A 329 22.19 -8.65 -0.48
C HIS A 329 23.68 -8.31 -0.52
N GLY A 330 24.35 -8.60 -1.63
CA GLY A 330 25.75 -8.25 -1.85
C GLY A 330 25.93 -7.07 -2.84
N GLU A 331 27.04 -7.10 -3.56
CA GLU A 331 27.53 -6.04 -4.44
C GLU A 331 28.32 -6.65 -5.62
N GLU A 332 28.15 -6.14 -6.83
CA GLU A 332 28.69 -6.76 -8.05
C GLU A 332 30.14 -6.37 -8.35
N PHE A 333 30.64 -5.22 -7.87
CA PHE A 333 32.03 -4.76 -8.07
C PHE A 333 32.56 -4.79 -9.52
N PHE A 334 31.67 -4.82 -10.51
CA PHE A 334 31.97 -4.74 -11.94
C PHE A 334 32.52 -6.03 -12.52
N GLU A 335 32.42 -7.13 -11.76
CA GLU A 335 32.88 -8.47 -12.15
C GLU A 335 32.14 -8.98 -13.39
N HIS A 336 30.86 -8.62 -13.53
CA HIS A 336 30.00 -8.99 -14.66
C HIS A 336 29.67 -7.81 -15.60
N GLY A 337 30.46 -6.72 -15.53
CA GLY A 337 30.35 -5.56 -16.42
C GLY A 337 29.31 -4.50 -16.05
N GLY A 338 28.61 -4.66 -14.92
CA GLY A 338 27.69 -3.67 -14.33
C GLY A 338 28.18 -3.15 -12.98
N THR A 339 27.73 -1.97 -12.54
CA THR A 339 28.09 -1.40 -11.24
C THR A 339 26.93 -1.32 -10.26
N SER A 340 27.23 -1.44 -8.97
CA SER A 340 26.28 -1.35 -7.84
C SER A 340 25.36 -2.59 -7.76
N HIS A 341 24.56 -2.63 -6.71
CA HIS A 341 23.54 -3.65 -6.48
C HIS A 341 22.31 -3.48 -7.38
N GLY A 342 21.57 -4.58 -7.57
CA GLY A 342 20.16 -4.51 -7.93
C GLY A 342 19.67 -5.20 -9.20
N TYR A 343 20.55 -5.62 -10.10
CA TYR A 343 20.13 -6.02 -11.47
C TYR A 343 20.52 -7.42 -11.89
N SER A 344 21.39 -8.10 -11.16
CA SER A 344 21.80 -9.47 -11.46
C SER A 344 21.42 -10.42 -10.34
N LEU A 345 21.47 -11.71 -10.64
CA LEU A 345 21.27 -12.77 -9.66
C LEU A 345 22.54 -13.62 -9.51
N TYR A 346 23.72 -13.02 -9.77
CA TYR A 346 25.03 -13.64 -9.53
C TYR A 346 25.33 -13.75 -8.03
N ASP A 347 26.24 -14.63 -7.64
CA ASP A 347 26.50 -14.98 -6.23
C ASP A 347 27.03 -13.75 -5.47
N GLU A 348 27.75 -12.86 -6.14
CA GLU A 348 28.17 -11.57 -5.59
C GLU A 348 26.99 -10.72 -5.13
N MET A 349 25.80 -10.89 -5.74
CA MET A 349 24.59 -10.14 -5.43
C MET A 349 23.67 -10.85 -4.44
N ILE A 350 23.46 -12.16 -4.59
CA ILE A 350 22.44 -12.87 -3.82
C ILE A 350 23.00 -13.86 -2.81
N ARG A 351 24.28 -14.23 -2.85
CA ARG A 351 24.91 -15.04 -1.80
C ARG A 351 25.44 -14.12 -0.70
N VAL A 352 24.87 -14.27 0.49
CA VAL A 352 25.10 -13.39 1.64
C VAL A 352 25.76 -14.17 2.77
N PRO A 353 26.55 -13.50 3.63
CA PRO A 353 27.04 -14.13 4.86
C PRO A 353 25.85 -14.48 5.76
N LEU A 354 25.93 -15.62 6.46
CA LEU A 354 25.00 -15.94 7.54
C LEU A 354 25.74 -16.69 8.65
N MET A 355 25.67 -16.12 9.85
CA MET A 355 26.19 -16.74 11.07
C MET A 355 25.13 -16.69 12.17
N ILE A 356 24.94 -17.81 12.86
CA ILE A 356 24.02 -17.92 14.00
C ILE A 356 24.79 -18.45 15.21
N TYR A 357 25.00 -17.57 16.19
CA TYR A 357 25.45 -17.91 17.53
C TYR A 357 24.23 -18.19 18.41
N ALA A 358 24.10 -19.41 18.92
CA ALA A 358 23.03 -19.78 19.84
C ALA A 358 23.57 -20.80 20.86
N PRO A 359 24.25 -20.31 21.92
CA PRO A 359 25.06 -21.17 22.79
C PRO A 359 24.18 -22.20 23.49
N GLY A 360 24.55 -23.46 23.43
CA GLY A 360 23.79 -24.57 24.02
C GLY A 360 22.55 -25.02 23.24
N LEU A 361 22.15 -24.30 22.18
CA LEU A 361 21.07 -24.71 21.27
C LEU A 361 21.62 -25.22 19.94
N LEU A 362 22.69 -24.60 19.44
CA LEU A 362 23.32 -24.96 18.18
C LEU A 362 24.77 -25.43 18.40
N PRO A 363 25.30 -26.31 17.51
CA PRO A 363 26.66 -26.82 17.61
C PRO A 363 27.69 -25.73 17.28
N ALA A 364 28.52 -25.38 18.27
CA ALA A 364 29.59 -24.39 18.11
C ALA A 364 30.63 -24.83 17.06
N GLY A 365 31.10 -23.87 16.25
CA GLY A 365 32.15 -24.06 15.24
C GLY A 365 31.71 -24.87 14.02
N LYS A 366 30.42 -25.15 13.85
CA LYS A 366 29.92 -25.93 12.71
C LYS A 366 29.81 -25.04 11.48
N ARG A 367 30.43 -25.48 10.38
CA ARG A 367 30.23 -24.89 9.06
C ARG A 367 29.25 -25.73 8.23
N VAL A 368 28.32 -25.07 7.55
CA VAL A 368 27.26 -25.68 6.74
C VAL A 368 27.44 -25.26 5.29
N THR A 369 27.71 -26.24 4.44
CA THR A 369 27.91 -26.05 2.99
C THR A 369 26.63 -26.22 2.18
N THR A 370 25.60 -26.88 2.75
CA THR A 370 24.29 -27.01 2.12
C THR A 370 23.68 -25.62 1.92
N ALA A 371 23.18 -25.35 0.71
CA ALA A 371 22.56 -24.08 0.40
C ALA A 371 21.32 -23.81 1.28
N VAL A 372 21.23 -22.60 1.83
CA VAL A 372 20.12 -22.13 2.67
C VAL A 372 19.59 -20.78 2.17
N ARG A 373 18.47 -20.32 2.72
CA ARG A 373 17.79 -19.10 2.30
C ARG A 373 17.71 -18.10 3.44
N SER A 374 17.78 -16.80 3.15
CA SER A 374 17.54 -15.77 4.17
C SER A 374 16.14 -15.87 4.80
N LEU A 375 15.13 -16.33 4.03
CA LEU A 375 13.79 -16.58 4.57
C LEU A 375 13.71 -17.77 5.56
N ASP A 376 14.73 -18.63 5.65
CA ASP A 376 14.81 -19.72 6.64
C ASP A 376 15.11 -19.20 8.07
N ILE A 377 15.61 -17.97 8.19
CA ILE A 377 15.99 -17.34 9.46
C ILE A 377 14.78 -17.23 10.41
N TYR A 378 13.62 -16.78 9.90
CA TYR A 378 12.42 -16.60 10.71
C TYR A 378 11.97 -17.93 11.39
N PRO A 379 11.65 -19.01 10.65
CA PRO A 379 11.26 -20.27 11.30
C PRO A 379 12.38 -20.85 12.19
N THR A 380 13.65 -20.60 11.88
CA THR A 380 14.78 -20.97 12.75
C THR A 380 14.71 -20.24 14.10
N LEU A 381 14.45 -18.93 14.10
CA LEU A 381 14.29 -18.15 15.32
C LEU A 381 13.08 -18.60 16.14
N CYS A 382 11.98 -18.97 15.48
CA CYS A 382 10.80 -19.55 16.17
C CYS A 382 11.20 -20.81 16.95
N GLU A 383 11.87 -21.75 16.28
CA GLU A 383 12.29 -23.02 16.91
C GLU A 383 13.31 -22.80 18.03
N LEU A 384 14.30 -21.92 17.84
CA LEU A 384 15.31 -21.62 18.86
C LEU A 384 14.74 -20.95 20.12
N LEU A 385 13.69 -20.15 19.96
CA LEU A 385 13.00 -19.47 21.06
C LEU A 385 11.85 -20.29 21.65
N GLY A 386 11.48 -21.40 21.03
CA GLY A 386 10.35 -22.24 21.44
C GLY A 386 8.99 -21.59 21.17
N PHE A 387 8.90 -20.73 20.14
CA PHE A 387 7.64 -20.13 19.70
C PHE A 387 6.96 -21.00 18.66
N ASP A 388 5.62 -20.97 18.64
CA ASP A 388 4.84 -21.63 17.61
C ASP A 388 5.14 -20.98 16.25
N THR A 389 5.58 -21.80 15.29
CA THR A 389 5.86 -21.33 13.92
C THR A 389 4.53 -21.01 13.22
N PRO A 390 4.33 -19.77 12.73
CA PRO A 390 3.12 -19.40 11.99
C PRO A 390 2.88 -20.26 10.75
N GLU A 391 1.61 -20.48 10.41
CA GLU A 391 1.25 -21.13 9.14
C GLU A 391 1.58 -20.23 7.95
N GLY A 392 1.94 -20.84 6.81
CA GLY A 392 2.15 -20.12 5.55
C GLY A 392 3.54 -19.55 5.32
N LEU A 393 4.47 -19.67 6.28
CA LEU A 393 5.88 -19.36 6.03
C LEU A 393 6.44 -20.26 4.91
N GLN A 394 7.25 -19.69 4.02
CA GLN A 394 7.88 -20.42 2.91
C GLN A 394 9.32 -20.86 3.23
N GLY A 395 9.85 -20.39 4.36
CA GLY A 395 11.11 -20.85 4.94
C GLY A 395 10.95 -22.11 5.77
N GLU A 396 12.09 -22.75 6.01
CA GLU A 396 12.18 -23.93 6.85
C GLU A 396 13.20 -23.69 7.95
N SER A 397 12.93 -24.14 9.16
CA SER A 397 13.89 -24.03 10.25
C SER A 397 15.18 -24.80 9.92
N LEU A 398 16.32 -24.16 10.15
CA LEU A 398 17.64 -24.72 9.92
C LEU A 398 18.07 -25.68 11.05
N VAL A 399 17.36 -25.73 12.18
CA VAL A 399 17.72 -26.60 13.31
C VAL A 399 17.72 -28.09 12.92
N ALA A 400 16.77 -28.51 12.08
CA ALA A 400 16.71 -29.88 11.59
C ALA A 400 17.91 -30.24 10.70
N LEU A 401 18.33 -29.31 9.83
CA LEU A 401 19.54 -29.42 9.01
C LEU A 401 20.78 -29.56 9.89
N LEU A 402 20.86 -28.78 10.97
CA LEU A 402 21.99 -28.81 11.91
C LEU A 402 22.04 -30.10 12.74
N SER A 403 20.90 -30.72 13.00
CA SER A 403 20.78 -31.98 13.74
C SER A 403 21.00 -33.22 12.87
N GLY A 404 21.24 -33.07 11.56
CA GLY A 404 21.42 -34.18 10.63
C GLY A 404 20.13 -34.91 10.24
N ASN A 405 18.98 -34.37 10.62
CA ASN A 405 17.65 -34.92 10.33
C ASN A 405 16.98 -34.24 9.13
N GLY A 406 17.54 -33.13 8.65
CA GLY A 406 17.07 -32.40 7.47
C GLY A 406 17.70 -32.88 6.16
N PRO A 407 17.08 -32.58 5.00
CA PRO A 407 17.64 -32.90 3.69
C PRO A 407 18.92 -32.09 3.44
N THR A 408 20.06 -32.78 3.31
CA THR A 408 21.38 -32.15 3.08
C THR A 408 21.76 -32.08 1.59
N GLU A 409 21.26 -33.01 0.78
CA GLU A 409 21.53 -33.08 -0.66
C GLU A 409 20.30 -32.64 -1.47
N GLY A 410 20.54 -31.89 -2.55
CA GLY A 410 19.50 -31.52 -3.52
C GLY A 410 18.55 -30.41 -3.08
N ARG A 411 18.87 -29.65 -2.01
CA ARG A 411 18.10 -28.46 -1.64
C ARG A 411 18.23 -27.41 -2.75
N GLU A 412 17.08 -26.99 -3.27
CA GLU A 412 16.98 -25.97 -4.32
C GLU A 412 16.70 -24.61 -3.70
N VAL A 413 17.46 -23.61 -4.13
CA VAL A 413 17.33 -22.24 -3.63
C VAL A 413 17.02 -21.31 -4.80
N PHE A 414 16.00 -20.47 -4.61
CA PHE A 414 15.51 -19.53 -5.61
C PHE A 414 15.69 -18.09 -5.14
N SER A 415 15.95 -17.19 -6.08
CA SER A 415 15.93 -15.74 -5.90
C SER A 415 15.24 -15.09 -7.10
N GLU A 416 14.55 -13.98 -6.87
CA GLU A 416 13.76 -13.28 -7.87
C GLU A 416 14.21 -11.82 -8.04
N HIS A 417 14.20 -11.35 -9.28
CA HIS A 417 14.22 -9.94 -9.62
C HIS A 417 13.08 -9.66 -10.62
N ARG A 418 12.22 -8.68 -10.35
CA ARG A 418 11.02 -8.44 -11.17
C ARG A 418 10.89 -7.05 -11.77
N GLU A 419 11.40 -5.99 -11.14
CA GLU A 419 11.27 -4.68 -11.76
C GLU A 419 12.29 -3.61 -11.37
N ASP A 420 12.64 -2.79 -12.36
CA ASP A 420 13.44 -1.58 -12.25
C ASP A 420 12.51 -0.33 -12.25
N PRO A 421 12.47 0.48 -11.15
CA PRO A 421 11.67 1.71 -11.04
C PRO A 421 11.99 2.80 -12.08
N VAL A 422 13.04 2.60 -12.87
CA VAL A 422 13.74 3.58 -13.69
C VAL A 422 13.61 3.27 -15.18
N LEU A 423 13.70 1.99 -15.57
CA LEU A 423 13.31 1.52 -16.91
C LEU A 423 11.84 1.84 -17.19
N ARG A 424 10.99 1.81 -16.16
CA ARG A 424 9.58 2.23 -16.26
C ARG A 424 9.42 3.73 -16.52
N ARG A 425 10.29 4.61 -15.98
CA ARG A 425 10.21 6.08 -16.21
C ARG A 425 10.45 6.45 -17.68
N ILE A 426 11.07 5.56 -18.45
CA ILE A 426 11.29 5.69 -19.89
C ILE A 426 10.39 4.76 -20.73
N GLY A 427 9.38 4.13 -20.11
CA GLY A 427 8.39 3.30 -20.81
C GLY A 427 8.85 1.90 -21.20
N MET A 428 9.88 1.35 -20.52
CA MET A 428 10.44 0.04 -20.81
C MET A 428 10.14 -0.94 -19.66
N GLY A 429 9.70 -2.15 -20.00
CA GLY A 429 9.57 -3.25 -19.02
C GLY A 429 10.93 -3.89 -18.77
N SER A 430 11.28 -4.15 -17.52
CA SER A 430 12.58 -4.67 -17.09
C SER A 430 12.73 -6.19 -17.16
N GLY A 431 11.68 -6.95 -17.53
CA GLY A 431 11.70 -8.41 -17.50
C GLY A 431 11.73 -9.01 -16.09
N VAL A 432 11.44 -10.31 -15.97
CA VAL A 432 11.57 -11.07 -14.72
C VAL A 432 12.75 -12.01 -14.84
N MET A 433 13.62 -11.97 -13.84
CA MET A 433 14.71 -12.94 -13.68
C MET A 433 14.46 -13.80 -12.45
N VAL A 434 14.71 -15.09 -12.61
CA VAL A 434 14.69 -16.03 -11.49
C VAL A 434 15.93 -16.90 -11.56
N SER A 435 16.68 -16.94 -10.46
CA SER A 435 17.80 -17.85 -10.30
C SER A 435 17.38 -19.11 -9.55
N LEU A 436 18.02 -20.21 -9.88
CA LEU A 436 17.92 -21.50 -9.22
C LEU A 436 19.32 -22.04 -8.95
N ARG A 437 19.65 -22.20 -7.68
CA ARG A 437 20.82 -22.95 -7.21
C ARG A 437 20.41 -24.40 -6.92
N SER A 438 21.02 -25.36 -7.63
CA SER A 438 20.74 -26.80 -7.45
C SER A 438 22.00 -27.65 -7.66
N GLY A 439 22.50 -28.29 -6.60
CA GLY A 439 23.65 -29.20 -6.66
C GLY A 439 24.96 -28.47 -6.99
N ARG A 440 25.55 -28.68 -8.17
CA ARG A 440 26.69 -27.90 -8.69
C ARG A 440 26.28 -26.73 -9.59
N TRP A 441 25.02 -26.72 -10.01
CA TRP A 441 24.53 -25.82 -11.04
C TRP A 441 23.91 -24.58 -10.41
N LYS A 442 24.09 -23.47 -11.12
CA LYS A 442 23.26 -22.29 -10.99
C LYS A 442 22.69 -21.92 -12.34
N PHE A 443 21.38 -21.70 -12.36
CA PHE A 443 20.63 -21.43 -13.58
C PHE A 443 19.85 -20.13 -13.40
N ILE A 444 19.92 -19.23 -14.37
CA ILE A 444 19.16 -17.99 -14.39
C ILE A 444 18.29 -18.01 -15.64
N LEU A 445 16.98 -17.89 -15.44
CA LEU A 445 16.02 -17.64 -16.50
C LEU A 445 15.76 -16.14 -16.58
N ASN A 446 16.04 -15.55 -17.75
CA ASN A 446 15.68 -14.18 -18.07
C ASN A 446 14.46 -14.16 -19.00
N GLN A 447 13.31 -13.72 -18.50
CA GLN A 447 12.06 -13.61 -19.26
C GLN A 447 11.99 -12.24 -19.96
N GLU A 448 11.98 -12.23 -21.29
CA GLU A 448 12.16 -11.06 -22.19
C GLU A 448 11.35 -9.79 -21.84
N SER A 449 12.03 -8.63 -21.90
CA SER A 449 11.56 -7.28 -22.30
C SER A 449 12.80 -6.36 -22.40
N PRO A 450 12.84 -5.29 -23.25
CA PRO A 450 14.03 -4.86 -23.99
C PRO A 450 15.08 -4.17 -23.12
N GLN A 451 15.83 -4.92 -22.33
CA GLN A 451 17.06 -4.41 -21.75
C GLN A 451 18.04 -4.15 -22.89
N GLN A 452 18.66 -2.97 -22.91
CA GLN A 452 19.70 -2.58 -23.88
C GLN A 452 20.98 -3.43 -23.78
N ILE A 453 20.94 -4.55 -23.06
CA ILE A 453 22.03 -5.51 -22.87
C ILE A 453 21.53 -6.81 -23.47
N ALA A 454 22.23 -7.35 -24.46
CA ALA A 454 21.95 -8.65 -25.05
C ALA A 454 22.24 -9.78 -24.04
N ARG A 455 21.48 -9.86 -22.94
CA ARG A 455 21.57 -10.98 -22.00
C ARG A 455 20.87 -12.19 -22.60
N PRO A 456 21.49 -13.38 -22.55
CA PRO A 456 20.87 -14.59 -23.05
C PRO A 456 19.64 -14.93 -22.19
N ARG A 457 18.63 -15.54 -22.81
CA ARG A 457 17.43 -16.03 -22.10
C ARG A 457 17.78 -17.03 -20.99
N PHE A 458 18.81 -17.83 -21.21
CA PHE A 458 19.29 -18.84 -20.28
C PHE A 458 20.75 -18.59 -19.95
N GLU A 459 21.04 -18.48 -18.66
CA GLU A 459 22.40 -18.54 -18.14
C GLU A 459 22.52 -19.78 -17.27
N LEU A 460 23.58 -20.57 -17.50
CA LEU A 460 23.88 -21.77 -16.73
C LEU A 460 25.35 -21.76 -16.36
N PHE A 461 25.64 -21.89 -15.06
CA PHE A 461 26.98 -21.88 -14.50
C PHE A 461 27.26 -23.15 -13.72
N ASP A 462 28.47 -23.70 -13.90
CA ASP A 462 29.00 -24.86 -13.18
C ASP A 462 29.86 -24.38 -12.02
N LEU A 463 29.25 -24.14 -10.85
CA LEU A 463 29.89 -23.47 -9.72
C LEU A 463 31.05 -24.27 -9.10
N GLU A 464 31.19 -25.57 -9.40
CA GLU A 464 32.37 -26.33 -8.99
C GLU A 464 33.62 -26.01 -9.83
N LYS A 465 33.43 -25.58 -11.09
CA LYS A 465 34.53 -25.25 -12.02
C LYS A 465 34.70 -23.75 -12.22
N ASP A 466 33.60 -23.02 -12.09
CA ASP A 466 33.49 -21.61 -12.37
C ASP A 466 32.65 -20.94 -11.27
N PRO A 467 33.19 -20.85 -10.04
CA PRO A 467 32.46 -20.29 -8.90
C PRO A 467 32.15 -18.80 -9.07
N GLY A 468 32.89 -18.08 -9.92
CA GLY A 468 32.65 -16.67 -10.25
C GLY A 468 31.73 -16.45 -11.43
N GLU A 469 31.04 -17.48 -11.93
CA GLU A 469 29.98 -17.36 -12.94
C GLU A 469 30.39 -16.65 -14.25
N LEU A 470 31.65 -16.79 -14.67
CA LEU A 470 32.20 -16.06 -15.81
C LEU A 470 31.83 -16.70 -17.17
N ASN A 471 31.49 -18.00 -17.17
CA ASN A 471 31.30 -18.79 -18.38
C ASN A 471 29.88 -19.37 -18.41
N ASN A 472 29.00 -18.75 -19.19
CA ASN A 472 27.68 -19.31 -19.47
C ASN A 472 27.81 -20.57 -20.35
N VAL A 473 27.50 -21.73 -19.78
CA VAL A 473 27.58 -23.04 -20.45
C VAL A 473 26.22 -23.60 -20.89
N ALA A 474 25.18 -22.76 -20.94
CA ALA A 474 23.81 -23.18 -21.30
C ALA A 474 23.76 -23.92 -22.65
N ASP A 475 24.40 -23.38 -23.69
CA ASP A 475 24.44 -23.96 -25.03
C ASP A 475 25.14 -25.34 -25.07
N ALA A 476 26.11 -25.56 -24.17
CA ALA A 476 26.85 -26.82 -24.08
C ALA A 476 26.09 -27.89 -23.28
N HIS A 477 25.07 -27.52 -22.52
CA HIS A 477 24.33 -28.42 -21.63
C HIS A 477 22.79 -28.29 -21.78
N PRO A 478 22.23 -28.48 -22.98
CA PRO A 478 20.79 -28.28 -23.24
C PRO A 478 19.88 -29.17 -22.38
N ASP A 479 20.30 -30.39 -22.04
CA ASP A 479 19.54 -31.30 -21.17
C ASP A 479 19.47 -30.80 -19.72
N VAL A 480 20.53 -30.11 -19.26
CA VAL A 480 20.55 -29.48 -17.92
C VAL A 480 19.66 -28.25 -17.92
N VAL A 481 19.77 -27.41 -18.95
CA VAL A 481 18.91 -26.23 -19.15
C VAL A 481 17.45 -26.62 -19.13
N LYS A 482 17.03 -27.60 -19.96
CA LYS A 482 15.63 -28.05 -20.02
C LYS A 482 15.10 -28.51 -18.66
N ARG A 483 15.92 -29.26 -17.90
CA ARG A 483 15.53 -29.73 -16.56
C ARG A 483 15.39 -28.58 -15.57
N LEU A 484 16.33 -27.63 -15.55
CA LEU A 484 16.33 -26.53 -14.59
C LEU A 484 15.32 -25.44 -14.96
N GLU A 485 15.11 -25.17 -16.26
CA GLU A 485 14.03 -24.31 -16.76
C GLU A 485 12.68 -24.82 -16.26
N HIS A 486 12.42 -26.12 -16.36
CA HIS A 486 11.19 -26.71 -15.84
C HIS A 486 11.01 -26.44 -14.33
N ARG A 487 12.07 -26.55 -13.54
CA ARG A 487 12.03 -26.25 -12.09
C ARG A 487 11.73 -24.79 -11.83
N VAL A 488 12.40 -23.87 -12.53
CA VAL A 488 12.18 -22.42 -12.40
C VAL A 488 10.78 -22.01 -12.85
N VAL A 489 10.29 -22.52 -13.98
CA VAL A 489 8.94 -22.23 -14.47
C VAL A 489 7.89 -22.76 -13.48
N SER A 490 8.10 -23.95 -12.91
CA SER A 490 7.23 -24.49 -11.87
C SER A 490 7.23 -23.61 -10.60
N PHE A 491 8.40 -23.13 -10.20
CA PHE A 491 8.52 -22.19 -9.08
C PHE A 491 7.77 -20.89 -9.37
N ILE A 492 7.95 -20.29 -10.54
CA ILE A 492 7.24 -19.07 -10.97
C ILE A 492 5.73 -19.29 -10.95
N ALA A 493 5.25 -20.42 -11.49
CA ALA A 493 3.83 -20.74 -11.52
C ALA A 493 3.24 -20.86 -10.10
N LYS A 494 3.94 -21.56 -9.19
CA LYS A 494 3.50 -21.77 -7.80
C LYS A 494 3.42 -20.48 -6.98
N HIS A 495 4.30 -19.51 -7.25
CA HIS A 495 4.41 -18.31 -6.42
C HIS A 495 3.79 -17.06 -7.07
N ARG A 496 3.10 -17.18 -8.21
CA ARG A 496 2.34 -16.08 -8.82
C ARG A 496 0.98 -15.89 -8.14
N ARG A 497 0.81 -14.79 -7.40
CA ARG A 497 -0.49 -14.13 -7.21
C ARG A 497 -0.56 -12.90 -8.12
N GLY A 498 -1.64 -12.74 -8.88
CA GLY A 498 -2.02 -11.45 -9.47
C GLY A 498 -1.35 -11.01 -10.79
N THR A 499 -0.78 -11.89 -11.61
CA THR A 499 -0.38 -11.54 -13.01
C THR A 499 -0.84 -12.62 -13.98
N SER A 500 -1.69 -12.22 -14.95
CA SER A 500 -2.22 -13.10 -15.99
C SER A 500 -1.10 -13.78 -16.78
N VAL A 501 -1.26 -15.08 -17.02
CA VAL A 501 -0.36 -15.89 -17.87
C VAL A 501 -0.29 -15.33 -19.30
N LYS A 502 -1.30 -14.57 -19.74
CA LYS A 502 -1.32 -13.95 -21.08
C LYS A 502 -0.24 -12.89 -21.29
N ASP A 503 0.29 -12.31 -20.23
CA ASP A 503 1.27 -11.22 -20.33
C ASP A 503 2.72 -11.70 -20.53
N TRP A 504 2.96 -13.01 -20.55
CA TRP A 504 4.29 -13.60 -20.46
C TRP A 504 4.66 -14.53 -21.61
N VAL A 505 4.58 -14.04 -22.85
CA VAL A 505 5.13 -14.71 -24.04
C VAL A 505 4.19 -15.75 -24.67
N SER A 506 4.09 -15.65 -26.00
CA SER A 506 3.65 -16.73 -26.89
C SER A 506 4.51 -17.98 -26.66
N ALA A 507 4.17 -18.81 -25.69
CA ALA A 507 4.81 -20.09 -25.50
C ALA A 507 4.48 -21.03 -26.68
N ASP A 508 5.49 -21.74 -27.15
CA ASP A 508 5.38 -22.75 -28.19
C ASP A 508 4.38 -23.85 -27.78
N ALA A 509 3.50 -24.23 -28.69
CA ALA A 509 2.39 -25.15 -28.43
C ALA A 509 2.88 -26.54 -27.96
N GLU A 510 4.04 -26.99 -28.45
CA GLU A 510 4.63 -28.27 -28.06
C GLU A 510 5.08 -28.32 -26.60
N VAL A 511 5.56 -27.19 -26.06
CA VAL A 511 5.99 -27.11 -24.66
C VAL A 511 4.77 -27.16 -23.73
N LEU A 512 3.69 -26.47 -24.10
CA LEU A 512 2.42 -26.50 -23.37
C LEU A 512 1.77 -27.90 -23.41
N GLU A 513 1.90 -28.62 -24.52
CA GLU A 513 1.34 -29.97 -24.68
C GLU A 513 2.14 -31.02 -23.90
N GLU A 514 3.47 -30.92 -23.87
CA GLU A 514 4.34 -31.81 -23.08
C GLU A 514 4.16 -31.58 -21.56
N LEU A 515 3.98 -30.34 -21.12
CA LEU A 515 3.71 -30.02 -19.71
C LEU A 515 2.35 -30.57 -19.22
N ARG A 516 1.33 -30.63 -20.09
CA ARG A 516 0.05 -31.30 -19.81
C ARG A 516 0.20 -32.82 -19.77
N ARG A 517 0.95 -33.39 -20.72
CA ARG A 517 1.19 -34.85 -20.79
C ARG A 517 1.93 -35.38 -19.57
N LEU A 518 2.81 -34.58 -18.98
CA LEU A 518 3.64 -34.94 -17.83
C LEU A 518 3.00 -34.64 -16.47
N GLY A 519 1.79 -34.05 -16.44
CA GLY A 519 1.04 -33.78 -15.20
C GLY A 519 1.60 -32.64 -14.34
N TYR A 520 2.47 -31.79 -14.91
CA TYR A 520 3.01 -30.60 -14.24
C TYR A 520 2.10 -29.36 -14.38
N ILE A 521 1.25 -29.39 -15.41
CA ILE A 521 0.03 -28.59 -15.46
C ILE A 521 -1.08 -29.56 -15.02
N GLY A 522 -1.64 -29.34 -13.85
CA GLY A 522 -2.79 -30.12 -13.39
C GLY A 522 -4.00 -29.86 -14.29
N GLU A 523 -4.92 -30.82 -14.34
CA GLU A 523 -6.33 -30.46 -14.44
C GLU A 523 -6.73 -29.81 -13.10
N GLU A 524 -6.18 -28.64 -12.81
CA GLU A 524 -6.85 -27.74 -11.88
C GLU A 524 -7.69 -26.84 -12.76
N GLU A 525 -9.00 -27.07 -12.64
CA GLU A 525 -10.05 -26.18 -13.08
C GLU A 525 -9.54 -24.75 -12.97
N ASP A 526 -9.55 -24.02 -14.09
CA ASP A 526 -9.58 -22.56 -14.09
C ASP A 526 -10.43 -22.20 -12.87
N GLN A 527 -9.88 -21.56 -11.84
CA GLN A 527 -10.78 -20.75 -11.03
C GLN A 527 -11.28 -19.74 -12.03
N PRO A 528 -12.53 -19.86 -12.48
CA PRO A 528 -12.92 -19.25 -13.72
C PRO A 528 -13.01 -17.77 -13.38
N ASP A 529 -12.14 -16.96 -13.97
CA ASP A 529 -12.13 -15.54 -13.67
C ASP A 529 -13.41 -14.93 -14.23
N ILE A 530 -14.32 -14.60 -13.32
CA ILE A 530 -15.60 -14.01 -13.68
C ILE A 530 -15.38 -12.68 -14.42
N TRP A 531 -14.31 -11.94 -14.11
CA TRP A 531 -14.01 -10.66 -14.75
C TRP A 531 -13.52 -10.85 -16.18
N GLU A 532 -12.72 -11.89 -16.49
CA GLU A 532 -12.37 -12.22 -17.88
C GLU A 532 -13.60 -12.65 -18.70
N ALA A 533 -14.52 -13.42 -18.08
CA ALA A 533 -15.77 -13.80 -18.73
C ALA A 533 -16.67 -12.57 -18.97
N MET A 534 -16.73 -11.64 -18.01
CA MET A 534 -17.48 -10.39 -18.12
C MET A 534 -16.92 -9.45 -19.20
N GLU A 535 -15.60 -9.37 -19.35
CA GLU A 535 -14.93 -8.59 -20.39
C GLU A 535 -15.31 -9.06 -21.81
N SER A 536 -15.57 -10.36 -21.97
CA SER A 536 -15.98 -10.92 -23.26
C SER A 536 -17.37 -10.47 -23.73
N GLN A 537 -18.20 -9.95 -22.81
CA GLN A 537 -19.61 -9.61 -23.04
C GLN A 537 -20.45 -10.78 -23.59
N ASP A 538 -20.00 -12.02 -23.41
CA ASP A 538 -20.68 -13.24 -23.85
C ASP A 538 -21.38 -13.96 -22.67
N PRO A 539 -22.73 -13.94 -22.61
CA PRO A 539 -23.48 -14.61 -21.55
C PRO A 539 -23.23 -16.11 -21.45
N GLU A 540 -22.96 -16.81 -22.56
CA GLU A 540 -22.67 -18.25 -22.53
C GLU A 540 -21.29 -18.54 -21.93
N ARG A 541 -20.35 -17.62 -22.15
CA ARG A 541 -19.03 -17.70 -21.51
C ARG A 541 -19.14 -17.46 -20.01
N VAL A 542 -19.95 -16.50 -19.58
CA VAL A 542 -20.26 -16.26 -18.15
C VAL A 542 -20.97 -17.47 -17.52
N ARG A 543 -21.99 -18.04 -18.17
CA ARG A 543 -22.67 -19.26 -17.69
C ARG A 543 -21.69 -20.43 -17.52
N ARG A 544 -20.78 -20.60 -18.47
CA ARG A 544 -19.77 -21.67 -18.40
C ARG A 544 -18.79 -21.43 -17.26
N CYS A 545 -18.30 -20.20 -17.13
CA CYS A 545 -17.43 -19.71 -16.07
C CYS A 545 -18.05 -19.93 -14.67
N LEU A 546 -19.33 -19.58 -14.48
CA LEU A 546 -20.02 -19.82 -13.20
C LEU A 546 -20.25 -21.30 -12.90
N LYS A 547 -20.58 -22.12 -13.92
CA LYS A 547 -20.73 -23.58 -13.76
C LYS A 547 -19.43 -24.27 -13.32
N THR A 548 -18.28 -23.69 -13.65
CA THR A 548 -16.96 -24.17 -13.24
C THR A 548 -16.51 -23.62 -11.88
N GLY A 549 -17.40 -22.97 -11.12
CA GLY A 549 -17.16 -22.60 -9.71
C GLY A 549 -16.73 -21.15 -9.46
N ALA A 550 -16.81 -20.26 -10.45
CA ALA A 550 -16.50 -18.85 -10.28
C ALA A 550 -17.43 -18.16 -9.27
N ASN A 551 -16.90 -17.25 -8.46
CA ASN A 551 -17.71 -16.48 -7.52
C ASN A 551 -18.47 -15.37 -8.25
N ALA A 552 -19.76 -15.59 -8.47
CA ALA A 552 -20.67 -14.64 -9.11
C ALA A 552 -20.76 -13.26 -8.41
N ASN A 553 -20.36 -13.19 -7.13
CA ASN A 553 -20.40 -11.99 -6.29
C ASN A 553 -19.01 -11.39 -6.00
N GLN A 554 -17.95 -11.86 -6.68
CA GLN A 554 -16.59 -11.34 -6.52
C GLN A 554 -16.54 -9.85 -6.88
N LEU A 555 -16.15 -8.99 -5.94
CA LEU A 555 -16.01 -7.57 -6.22
C LEU A 555 -14.75 -7.30 -7.06
N ASP A 556 -14.85 -6.35 -7.99
CA ASP A 556 -13.71 -5.82 -8.73
C ASP A 556 -12.74 -5.14 -7.77
N GLU A 557 -11.45 -5.43 -7.88
CA GLU A 557 -10.45 -4.97 -6.90
C GLU A 557 -10.26 -3.44 -6.91
N VAL A 558 -10.52 -2.80 -8.06
CA VAL A 558 -10.27 -1.36 -8.26
C VAL A 558 -11.52 -0.55 -7.99
N LEU A 559 -12.64 -0.94 -8.59
CA LEU A 559 -13.91 -0.24 -8.55
C LEU A 559 -14.78 -0.67 -7.37
N GLY A 560 -14.55 -1.86 -6.80
CA GLY A 560 -15.33 -2.40 -5.69
C GLY A 560 -16.78 -2.72 -6.06
N VAL A 561 -17.06 -3.00 -7.35
CA VAL A 561 -18.39 -3.33 -7.87
C VAL A 561 -18.53 -4.82 -8.15
N SER A 562 -19.73 -5.37 -8.01
CA SER A 562 -19.98 -6.78 -8.37
C SER A 562 -20.18 -6.97 -9.88
N PRO A 563 -20.05 -8.20 -10.41
CA PRO A 563 -20.31 -8.50 -11.81
C PRO A 563 -21.76 -8.17 -12.21
N LEU A 564 -22.71 -8.43 -11.30
CA LEU A 564 -24.13 -8.13 -11.52
C LEU A 564 -24.39 -6.62 -11.53
N SER A 565 -23.71 -5.86 -10.67
CA SER A 565 -23.75 -4.38 -10.70
C SER A 565 -23.18 -3.84 -12.02
N MET A 566 -22.08 -4.43 -12.52
CA MET A 566 -21.49 -4.04 -13.81
C MET A 566 -22.44 -4.31 -14.98
N ALA A 567 -23.03 -5.52 -15.05
CA ALA A 567 -24.05 -5.85 -16.05
C ALA A 567 -25.26 -4.91 -15.96
N ALA A 568 -25.68 -4.57 -14.74
CA ALA A 568 -26.82 -3.69 -14.50
C ALA A 568 -26.56 -2.26 -15.00
N MET A 569 -25.36 -1.71 -14.77
CA MET A 569 -24.98 -0.39 -15.27
C MET A 569 -24.85 -0.37 -16.81
N ALA A 570 -24.33 -1.45 -17.39
CA ALA A 570 -24.16 -1.62 -18.83
C ALA A 570 -25.47 -1.91 -19.58
N ASP A 571 -26.59 -2.08 -18.89
CA ASP A 571 -27.89 -2.50 -19.44
C ASP A 571 -27.83 -3.85 -20.19
N ASN A 572 -26.96 -4.76 -19.74
CA ASN A 572 -26.79 -6.06 -20.38
C ASN A 572 -27.62 -7.13 -19.65
N VAL A 573 -28.92 -7.18 -19.96
CA VAL A 573 -29.91 -8.06 -19.31
C VAL A 573 -29.55 -9.53 -19.46
N GLU A 574 -29.02 -9.95 -20.61
CA GLU A 574 -28.64 -11.34 -20.84
C GLU A 574 -27.41 -11.75 -20.03
N LEU A 575 -26.46 -10.83 -19.82
CA LEU A 575 -25.32 -11.06 -18.93
C LEU A 575 -25.75 -11.10 -17.46
N ALA A 576 -26.65 -10.20 -17.06
CA ALA A 576 -27.27 -10.23 -15.72
C ALA A 576 -28.06 -11.53 -15.48
N ARG A 577 -28.78 -12.02 -16.50
CA ARG A 577 -29.47 -13.31 -16.48
C ARG A 577 -28.50 -14.46 -16.27
N ALA A 578 -27.40 -14.49 -17.03
CA ALA A 578 -26.35 -15.49 -16.87
C ALA A 578 -25.73 -15.49 -15.46
N LEU A 579 -25.46 -14.30 -14.91
CA LEU A 579 -24.93 -14.13 -13.55
C LEU A 579 -25.91 -14.62 -12.48
N PHE A 580 -27.18 -14.23 -12.59
CA PHE A 580 -28.22 -14.64 -11.66
C PHE A 580 -28.47 -16.16 -11.70
N GLU A 581 -28.54 -16.76 -12.89
CA GLU A 581 -28.64 -18.22 -13.08
C GLU A 581 -27.43 -18.96 -12.48
N GLY A 582 -26.26 -18.32 -12.45
CA GLY A 582 -25.04 -18.84 -11.81
C GLY A 582 -24.90 -18.51 -10.32
N GLY A 583 -25.95 -17.97 -9.67
CA GLY A 583 -25.98 -17.78 -8.22
C GLY A 583 -25.52 -16.41 -7.73
N ALA A 584 -25.47 -15.38 -8.60
CA ALA A 584 -25.27 -14.01 -8.15
C ALA A 584 -26.40 -13.59 -7.19
N ASP A 585 -26.02 -12.96 -6.07
CA ASP A 585 -26.97 -12.35 -5.14
C ASP A 585 -27.54 -11.09 -5.81
N VAL A 586 -28.86 -11.04 -5.96
CA VAL A 586 -29.55 -9.92 -6.62
C VAL A 586 -29.37 -8.60 -5.87
N ASP A 587 -29.14 -8.67 -4.56
CA ASP A 587 -28.89 -7.52 -3.68
C ASP A 587 -27.42 -7.45 -3.22
N VAL A 588 -26.51 -8.08 -3.97
CA VAL A 588 -25.06 -8.00 -3.72
C VAL A 588 -24.62 -6.55 -3.52
N ARG A 589 -23.82 -6.31 -2.48
CA ARG A 589 -23.38 -4.97 -2.12
C ARG A 589 -21.99 -4.68 -2.65
N ASN A 590 -21.89 -3.60 -3.42
CA ASN A 590 -20.61 -2.99 -3.78
C ASN A 590 -19.93 -2.41 -2.52
N LYS A 591 -18.67 -1.96 -2.65
CA LYS A 591 -17.88 -1.38 -1.55
C LYS A 591 -18.52 -0.13 -0.91
N ASP A 592 -19.31 0.62 -1.66
CA ASP A 592 -20.10 1.78 -1.20
C ASP A 592 -21.49 1.37 -0.64
N GLY A 593 -21.78 0.07 -0.57
CA GLY A 593 -23.05 -0.50 -0.14
C GLY A 593 -24.14 -0.49 -1.22
N SER A 594 -23.89 0.01 -2.43
CA SER A 594 -24.87 0.07 -3.51
C SER A 594 -25.19 -1.33 -4.08
N THR A 595 -26.43 -1.56 -4.49
CA THR A 595 -26.91 -2.81 -5.11
C THR A 595 -27.00 -2.69 -6.64
N PRO A 596 -27.09 -3.80 -7.40
CA PRO A 596 -27.30 -3.74 -8.85
C PRO A 596 -28.54 -2.92 -9.24
N LEU A 597 -29.60 -3.00 -8.43
CA LEU A 597 -30.85 -2.27 -8.65
C LEU A 597 -30.65 -0.74 -8.53
N LEU A 598 -29.83 -0.29 -7.56
CA LEU A 598 -29.42 1.11 -7.43
C LEU A 598 -28.66 1.60 -8.69
N GLY A 599 -27.77 0.77 -9.24
CA GLY A 599 -27.00 1.08 -10.45
C GLY A 599 -27.87 1.17 -11.71
N ALA A 600 -28.79 0.22 -11.90
CA ALA A 600 -29.76 0.25 -13.00
C ALA A 600 -30.66 1.49 -12.94
N ALA A 601 -31.19 1.81 -11.76
CA ALA A 601 -31.99 3.01 -11.53
C ALA A 601 -31.18 4.30 -11.76
N PHE A 602 -29.92 4.32 -11.31
CA PHE A 602 -29.01 5.45 -11.53
C PHE A 602 -28.78 5.70 -13.03
N LEU A 603 -28.68 4.70 -13.90
CA LEU A 603 -28.50 4.95 -15.34
C LEU A 603 -29.80 4.92 -16.16
N GLY A 604 -30.96 4.81 -15.50
CA GLY A 604 -32.25 4.75 -16.17
C GLY A 604 -32.41 3.49 -17.04
N ARG A 605 -31.87 2.35 -16.60
CA ARG A 605 -31.92 1.07 -17.31
C ARG A 605 -33.22 0.34 -16.97
N VAL A 606 -34.29 0.69 -17.67
CA VAL A 606 -35.66 0.23 -17.38
C VAL A 606 -35.78 -1.28 -17.47
N GLU A 607 -35.31 -1.88 -18.56
CA GLU A 607 -35.41 -3.32 -18.81
C GLU A 607 -34.63 -4.12 -17.75
N MET A 608 -33.42 -3.66 -17.42
CA MET A 608 -32.63 -4.23 -16.33
C MET A 608 -33.31 -4.09 -14.97
N LEU A 609 -33.93 -2.94 -14.69
CA LEU A 609 -34.62 -2.70 -13.43
C LEU A 609 -35.83 -3.62 -13.26
N GLU A 610 -36.63 -3.81 -14.32
CA GLU A 610 -37.72 -4.79 -14.33
C GLU A 610 -37.20 -6.20 -14.06
N PHE A 611 -36.12 -6.59 -14.74
CA PHE A 611 -35.48 -7.88 -14.55
C PHE A 611 -35.04 -8.12 -13.10
N LEU A 612 -34.34 -7.16 -12.49
CA LEU A 612 -33.86 -7.28 -11.10
C LEU A 612 -35.02 -7.34 -10.09
N LEU A 613 -36.07 -6.52 -10.29
CA LEU A 613 -37.29 -6.57 -9.45
C LEU A 613 -38.03 -7.90 -9.59
N GLU A 614 -38.12 -8.46 -10.81
CA GLU A 614 -38.69 -9.79 -11.05
C GLU A 614 -37.91 -10.87 -10.29
N LYS A 615 -36.58 -10.72 -10.16
CA LYS A 615 -35.71 -11.61 -9.40
C LYS A 615 -35.70 -11.37 -7.89
N GLY A 616 -36.53 -10.43 -7.42
CA GLY A 616 -36.76 -10.19 -6.00
C GLY A 616 -35.78 -9.21 -5.34
N ALA A 617 -35.10 -8.38 -6.14
CA ALA A 617 -34.29 -7.28 -5.61
C ALA A 617 -35.10 -6.39 -4.66
N ASP A 618 -34.51 -6.00 -3.53
CA ASP A 618 -35.17 -5.14 -2.54
C ASP A 618 -35.27 -3.69 -3.05
N PRO A 619 -36.47 -3.17 -3.39
CA PRO A 619 -36.64 -1.80 -3.84
C PRO A 619 -36.39 -0.76 -2.73
N ASP A 620 -36.36 -1.20 -1.47
CA ASP A 620 -36.09 -0.38 -0.29
C ASP A 620 -34.62 -0.43 0.16
N ALA A 621 -33.77 -1.14 -0.57
CA ALA A 621 -32.34 -1.22 -0.30
C ALA A 621 -31.68 0.16 -0.30
N LYS A 622 -30.80 0.36 0.69
CA LYS A 622 -30.02 1.59 0.86
C LYS A 622 -28.53 1.32 0.72
N ASN A 623 -27.80 2.22 0.06
CA ASN A 623 -26.34 2.20 0.08
C ASN A 623 -25.80 2.73 1.44
N ALA A 624 -24.47 2.79 1.59
CA ALA A 624 -23.84 3.28 2.83
C ALA A 624 -24.17 4.76 3.14
N ASN A 625 -24.55 5.54 2.12
CA ASN A 625 -24.96 6.94 2.25
C ASN A 625 -26.46 7.09 2.55
N GLY A 626 -27.22 6.00 2.60
CA GLY A 626 -28.66 6.00 2.84
C GLY A 626 -29.52 6.26 1.60
N ASP A 627 -28.92 6.35 0.40
CA ASP A 627 -29.66 6.54 -0.85
C ASP A 627 -30.51 5.31 -1.16
N THR A 628 -31.78 5.54 -1.50
CA THR A 628 -32.71 4.51 -1.95
C THR A 628 -32.64 4.36 -3.48
N VAL A 629 -33.11 3.23 -4.00
CA VAL A 629 -33.23 3.01 -5.45
C VAL A 629 -34.03 4.15 -6.12
N LEU A 630 -35.03 4.68 -5.42
CA LEU A 630 -35.84 5.78 -5.93
C LEU A 630 -35.11 7.13 -5.86
N SER A 631 -34.25 7.37 -4.87
CA SER A 631 -33.49 8.63 -4.79
C SER A 631 -32.41 8.72 -5.88
N THR A 632 -31.79 7.60 -6.29
CA THR A 632 -30.77 7.59 -7.35
C THR A 632 -31.32 7.93 -8.73
N THR A 633 -32.63 7.75 -8.98
CA THR A 633 -33.29 8.22 -10.22
C THR A 633 -33.36 9.75 -10.33
N LYS A 634 -33.09 10.49 -9.25
CA LYS A 634 -33.26 11.96 -9.18
C LYS A 634 -31.95 12.74 -9.28
N VAL A 635 -30.82 12.07 -9.52
CA VAL A 635 -29.49 12.70 -9.56
C VAL A 635 -29.38 13.66 -10.75
N PRO A 636 -28.85 14.90 -10.58
CA PRO A 636 -28.61 15.83 -11.69
C PRO A 636 -27.79 15.23 -12.82
N TRP A 637 -28.08 15.67 -14.06
CA TRP A 637 -27.37 15.19 -15.25
C TRP A 637 -25.86 15.39 -15.15
N ASP A 638 -25.40 16.55 -14.70
CA ASP A 638 -23.97 16.87 -14.67
C ASP A 638 -23.14 15.91 -13.79
N ILE A 639 -23.72 15.44 -12.67
CA ILE A 639 -23.10 14.43 -11.79
C ILE A 639 -23.09 13.06 -12.50
N THR A 640 -24.17 12.75 -13.20
CA THR A 640 -24.32 11.50 -13.96
C THR A 640 -23.32 11.44 -15.10
N GLU A 641 -23.19 12.54 -15.86
CA GLU A 641 -22.23 12.71 -16.94
C GLU A 641 -20.80 12.62 -16.44
N TYR A 642 -20.50 13.26 -15.31
CA TYR A 642 -19.19 13.17 -14.68
C TYR A 642 -18.84 11.74 -14.27
N ILE A 643 -19.72 11.04 -13.55
CA ILE A 643 -19.49 9.64 -13.13
C ILE A 643 -19.42 8.72 -14.36
N ALA A 644 -20.32 8.88 -15.33
CA ALA A 644 -20.26 8.12 -16.58
C ALA A 644 -18.95 8.34 -17.33
N SER A 645 -18.39 9.56 -17.31
CA SER A 645 -17.08 9.86 -17.90
C SER A 645 -15.92 9.17 -17.17
N LEU A 646 -15.95 9.15 -15.83
CA LEU A 646 -14.97 8.44 -14.99
C LEU A 646 -15.01 6.93 -15.26
N LEU A 647 -16.21 6.37 -15.37
CA LEU A 647 -16.45 4.96 -15.68
C LEU A 647 -16.32 4.63 -17.18
N ARG A 648 -16.03 5.64 -18.03
CA ARG A 648 -15.94 5.53 -19.49
C ARG A 648 -17.21 4.97 -20.16
N ILE A 649 -18.37 5.14 -19.52
CA ILE A 649 -19.67 4.71 -20.04
C ILE A 649 -20.23 5.84 -20.93
N ARG A 650 -20.53 5.52 -22.19
CA ARG A 650 -21.22 6.46 -23.08
C ARG A 650 -22.72 6.41 -22.81
N VAL A 651 -23.30 7.54 -22.43
CA VAL A 651 -24.74 7.66 -22.18
C VAL A 651 -25.30 8.90 -22.84
N ALA A 652 -26.49 8.78 -23.43
CA ALA A 652 -27.22 9.92 -23.96
C ALA A 652 -28.13 10.51 -22.87
N ARG A 653 -28.05 11.83 -22.66
CA ARG A 653 -28.85 12.56 -21.66
C ARG A 653 -30.33 12.23 -21.73
N ASN A 654 -30.90 12.30 -22.92
CA ASN A 654 -32.33 12.13 -23.13
C ASN A 654 -32.80 10.70 -22.79
N GLU A 655 -31.96 9.69 -23.07
CA GLU A 655 -32.26 8.28 -22.78
C GLU A 655 -32.20 7.99 -21.29
N VAL A 656 -31.16 8.49 -20.60
CA VAL A 656 -31.02 8.33 -19.14
C VAL A 656 -32.12 9.08 -18.40
N GLU A 657 -32.43 10.32 -18.79
CA GLU A 657 -33.49 11.11 -18.15
C GLU A 657 -34.88 10.49 -18.38
N ALA A 658 -35.17 9.96 -19.57
CA ALA A 658 -36.42 9.25 -19.85
C ALA A 658 -36.51 7.91 -19.10
N GLY A 659 -35.45 7.10 -19.16
CA GLY A 659 -35.41 5.82 -18.46
C GLY A 659 -35.47 5.96 -16.95
N ARG A 660 -34.86 6.99 -16.35
CA ARG A 660 -35.00 7.29 -14.91
C ARG A 660 -36.43 7.64 -14.52
N GLN A 661 -37.19 8.34 -15.39
CA GLN A 661 -38.60 8.62 -15.14
C GLN A 661 -39.40 7.32 -15.09
N GLU A 662 -39.17 6.43 -16.03
CA GLU A 662 -39.85 5.12 -16.12
C GLU A 662 -39.45 4.17 -14.99
N CYS A 663 -38.15 4.07 -14.66
CA CYS A 663 -37.66 3.37 -13.47
C CYS A 663 -38.34 3.87 -12.19
N ALA A 664 -38.49 5.19 -12.04
CA ALA A 664 -39.15 5.77 -10.88
C ALA A 664 -40.66 5.42 -10.85
N GLU A 665 -41.33 5.29 -11.98
CA GLU A 665 -42.72 4.82 -12.05
C GLU A 665 -42.86 3.35 -11.65
N LEU A 666 -41.97 2.48 -12.14
CA LEU A 666 -41.94 1.05 -11.82
C LEU A 666 -41.66 0.79 -10.33
N LEU A 667 -40.66 1.45 -9.76
CA LEU A 667 -40.32 1.35 -8.33
C LEU A 667 -41.46 1.81 -7.41
N ARG A 668 -42.25 2.80 -7.85
CA ARG A 668 -43.46 3.23 -7.14
C ARG A 668 -44.57 2.20 -7.21
N ALA A 669 -44.71 1.50 -8.34
CA ALA A 669 -45.71 0.46 -8.52
C ALA A 669 -45.40 -0.81 -7.71
N THR A 670 -44.12 -1.10 -7.43
CA THR A 670 -43.67 -2.26 -6.65
C THR A 670 -43.65 -2.02 -5.13
N ARG A 671 -43.65 -0.77 -4.66
CA ARG A 671 -43.79 -0.43 -3.23
C ARG A 671 -45.23 -0.65 -2.74
N LYS A 672 -45.40 -1.35 -1.61
CA LYS A 672 -46.67 -1.35 -0.86
C LYS A 672 -46.89 0.03 -0.23
N ASN A 673 -47.66 0.85 -0.95
CA ASN A 673 -48.50 1.94 -0.47
C ASN A 673 -47.97 2.76 0.72
N THR A 674 -47.32 3.88 0.41
CA THR A 674 -47.43 5.09 1.24
C THR A 674 -47.90 6.22 0.35
N ASP A 675 -49.19 6.21 0.00
CA ASP A 675 -49.86 7.28 -0.74
C ASP A 675 -50.03 8.56 0.13
N ASP A 676 -48.92 9.04 0.70
CA ASP A 676 -48.88 10.30 1.44
C ASP A 676 -48.61 11.47 0.48
N PRO A 677 -49.47 12.51 0.48
CA PRO A 677 -49.30 13.70 -0.35
C PRO A 677 -47.93 14.39 -0.19
N THR A 678 -47.29 14.28 0.98
CA THR A 678 -45.96 14.89 1.23
C THR A 678 -44.87 14.17 0.45
N THR A 679 -44.89 12.84 0.41
CA THR A 679 -43.98 12.06 -0.45
C THR A 679 -44.14 12.47 -1.93
N ARG A 680 -45.40 12.55 -2.41
CA ARG A 680 -45.70 12.98 -3.78
C ARG A 680 -45.25 14.42 -4.08
N LEU A 681 -45.24 15.30 -3.07
CA LEU A 681 -44.72 16.66 -3.20
C LEU A 681 -43.21 16.67 -3.45
N PHE A 682 -42.41 15.95 -2.65
CA PHE A 682 -40.95 15.90 -2.81
C PHE A 682 -40.54 15.32 -4.17
N GLU A 683 -41.28 14.33 -4.66
CA GLU A 683 -41.07 13.78 -6.01
C GLU A 683 -41.37 14.79 -7.10
N ALA A 684 -42.54 15.42 -7.05
CA ALA A 684 -42.92 16.43 -8.04
C ALA A 684 -41.90 17.57 -8.13
N ILE A 685 -41.29 17.95 -7.00
CA ILE A 685 -40.21 18.95 -6.94
C ILE A 685 -38.96 18.43 -7.65
N ALA A 686 -38.52 17.20 -7.36
CA ALA A 686 -37.35 16.61 -7.98
C ALA A 686 -37.46 16.55 -9.51
N PHE A 687 -38.61 16.10 -10.03
CA PHE A 687 -38.88 16.01 -11.46
C PHE A 687 -39.21 17.35 -12.13
N GLY A 688 -39.25 18.46 -11.39
CA GLY A 688 -39.56 19.76 -11.98
C GLY A 688 -41.04 19.91 -12.41
N ASN A 689 -41.94 19.06 -11.92
CA ASN A 689 -43.34 19.05 -12.31
C ASN A 689 -44.19 19.99 -11.44
N ALA A 690 -44.23 21.26 -11.81
CA ALA A 690 -44.98 22.29 -11.08
C ALA A 690 -46.48 21.96 -10.92
N LYS A 691 -47.13 21.30 -11.89
CA LYS A 691 -48.54 20.92 -11.79
C LYS A 691 -48.77 19.82 -10.75
N ALA A 692 -47.86 18.86 -10.67
CA ALA A 692 -47.91 17.83 -9.63
C ALA A 692 -47.60 18.42 -8.25
N VAL A 693 -46.70 19.41 -8.16
CA VAL A 693 -46.46 20.16 -6.91
C VAL A 693 -47.75 20.84 -6.45
N GLU A 694 -48.44 21.56 -7.33
CA GLU A 694 -49.72 22.22 -7.00
C GLU A 694 -50.79 21.22 -6.54
N ARG A 695 -50.87 20.06 -7.21
CA ARG A 695 -51.81 19.00 -6.86
C ARG A 695 -51.51 18.41 -5.48
N SER A 696 -50.27 18.01 -5.22
CA SER A 696 -49.87 17.46 -3.92
C SER A 696 -50.12 18.45 -2.78
N LEU A 697 -49.85 19.75 -3.00
CA LEU A 697 -50.16 20.79 -2.02
C LEU A 697 -51.67 20.96 -1.79
N ALA A 698 -52.49 20.87 -2.84
CA ALA A 698 -53.95 20.90 -2.73
C ALA A 698 -54.50 19.70 -1.95
N GLU A 699 -53.83 18.56 -2.01
CA GLU A 699 -54.16 17.34 -1.28
C GLU A 699 -53.61 17.30 0.16
N GLY A 700 -53.00 18.39 0.64
CA GLY A 700 -52.59 18.56 2.04
C GLY A 700 -51.13 18.22 2.33
N ALA A 701 -50.28 18.10 1.31
CA ALA A 701 -48.84 17.88 1.49
C ALA A 701 -48.19 18.93 2.40
N SER A 702 -47.35 18.48 3.34
CA SER A 702 -46.73 19.38 4.31
C SER A 702 -45.56 20.16 3.71
N LEU A 703 -45.68 21.50 3.68
CA LEU A 703 -44.57 22.40 3.34
C LEU A 703 -43.50 22.52 4.44
N LYS A 704 -43.81 22.05 5.64
CA LYS A 704 -42.91 22.04 6.81
C LYS A 704 -42.34 20.64 7.08
N GLY A 705 -42.87 19.63 6.40
CA GLY A 705 -42.44 18.25 6.52
C GLY A 705 -41.01 18.13 6.03
N TRP A 706 -40.22 17.36 6.77
CA TRP A 706 -38.89 16.95 6.36
C TRP A 706 -39.07 15.64 5.62
N ASP A 707 -38.41 15.49 4.48
CA ASP A 707 -38.30 14.18 3.87
C ASP A 707 -37.60 13.23 4.87
N PRO A 708 -38.22 12.11 5.28
CA PRO A 708 -37.65 11.22 6.28
C PRO A 708 -36.30 10.65 5.86
N GLU A 709 -36.09 10.49 4.54
CA GLU A 709 -34.88 9.94 3.93
C GLU A 709 -33.76 11.00 3.88
N SER A 710 -33.95 12.13 3.20
CA SER A 710 -32.92 13.16 3.02
C SER A 710 -32.82 14.19 4.15
N GLY A 711 -33.85 14.32 4.99
CA GLY A 711 -33.92 15.39 5.98
C GLY A 711 -33.99 16.79 5.37
N TRP A 712 -34.51 16.94 4.16
CA TRP A 712 -34.68 18.24 3.51
C TRP A 712 -36.13 18.72 3.58
N THR A 713 -36.31 20.04 3.51
CA THR A 713 -37.64 20.61 3.26
C THR A 713 -37.94 20.65 1.76
N PRO A 714 -39.21 20.73 1.34
CA PRO A 714 -39.58 20.86 -0.06
C PRO A 714 -38.88 22.04 -0.74
N LEU A 715 -38.76 23.16 -0.03
CA LEU A 715 -38.09 24.36 -0.52
C LEU A 715 -36.58 24.16 -0.68
N PHE A 716 -35.94 23.50 0.29
CA PHE A 716 -34.51 23.21 0.22
C PHE A 716 -34.18 22.34 -0.99
N LEU A 717 -34.96 21.26 -1.22
CA LEU A 717 -34.80 20.40 -2.39
C LEU A 717 -34.96 21.17 -3.71
N ALA A 718 -36.01 22.00 -3.82
CA ALA A 718 -36.25 22.80 -5.02
C ALA A 718 -35.10 23.78 -5.32
N VAL A 719 -34.57 24.40 -4.27
CA VAL A 719 -33.46 25.36 -4.36
C VAL A 719 -32.16 24.66 -4.77
N PHE A 720 -31.83 23.56 -4.09
CA PHE A 720 -30.62 22.78 -4.38
C PHE A 720 -30.59 22.28 -5.83
N LEU A 721 -31.75 21.82 -6.33
CA LEU A 721 -31.91 21.33 -7.71
C LEU A 721 -32.09 22.43 -8.77
N GLY A 722 -32.01 23.71 -8.41
CA GLY A 722 -32.14 24.82 -9.35
C GLY A 722 -33.55 25.00 -9.94
N LYS A 723 -34.59 24.43 -9.30
CA LYS A 723 -35.97 24.46 -9.82
C LYS A 723 -36.66 25.77 -9.47
N GLU A 724 -36.21 26.87 -10.06
CA GLU A 724 -36.63 28.24 -9.73
C GLU A 724 -38.15 28.43 -9.71
N ARG A 725 -38.86 27.98 -10.75
CA ARG A 725 -40.32 28.09 -10.83
C ARG A 725 -41.02 27.38 -9.67
N ILE A 726 -40.51 26.23 -9.25
CA ILE A 726 -41.07 25.46 -8.15
C ILE A 726 -40.71 26.09 -6.81
N ALA A 727 -39.47 26.58 -6.64
CA ALA A 727 -39.07 27.32 -5.44
C ALA A 727 -39.97 28.55 -5.23
N ARG A 728 -40.23 29.35 -6.28
CA ARG A 728 -41.16 30.48 -6.23
C ARG A 728 -42.57 30.05 -5.82
N LEU A 729 -43.10 29.00 -6.47
CA LEU A 729 -44.40 28.41 -6.13
C LEU A 729 -44.48 27.95 -4.66
N LEU A 730 -43.47 27.26 -4.15
CA LEU A 730 -43.44 26.78 -2.77
C LEU A 730 -43.42 27.95 -1.78
N ILE A 731 -42.64 29.01 -2.05
CA ILE A 731 -42.62 30.21 -1.20
C ILE A 731 -43.98 30.92 -1.24
N GLU A 732 -44.59 31.05 -2.42
CA GLU A 732 -45.96 31.61 -2.56
C GLU A 732 -47.01 30.82 -1.79
N LYS A 733 -46.84 29.50 -1.70
CA LYS A 733 -47.71 28.61 -0.91
C LYS A 733 -47.35 28.58 0.58
N GLY A 734 -46.37 29.37 1.02
CA GLY A 734 -46.04 29.57 2.44
C GLY A 734 -44.88 28.72 2.97
N ALA A 735 -44.01 28.19 2.10
CA ALA A 735 -42.78 27.55 2.53
C ALA A 735 -41.88 28.52 3.31
N ARG A 736 -41.30 28.05 4.41
CA ARG A 736 -40.45 28.86 5.28
C ARG A 736 -39.04 28.99 4.69
N VAL A 737 -38.71 30.19 4.22
CA VAL A 737 -37.40 30.51 3.61
C VAL A 737 -36.23 30.44 4.59
N HIS A 738 -36.47 30.57 5.90
CA HIS A 738 -35.42 30.49 6.93
C HIS A 738 -35.19 29.08 7.49
N THR A 739 -35.74 28.05 6.86
CA THR A 739 -35.59 26.68 7.36
C THR A 739 -34.17 26.19 7.10
N ARG A 740 -33.60 25.52 8.11
CA ARG A 740 -32.29 24.87 8.03
C ARG A 740 -32.48 23.38 7.79
N ASN A 741 -31.51 22.71 7.17
CA ASN A 741 -31.47 21.25 7.09
C ASN A 741 -30.94 20.64 8.41
N LYS A 742 -30.76 19.31 8.46
CA LYS A 742 -30.29 18.60 9.67
C LYS A 742 -28.87 19.00 10.09
N ASP A 743 -28.06 19.49 9.15
CA ASP A 743 -26.68 19.98 9.37
C ASP A 743 -26.64 21.50 9.66
N MET A 744 -27.78 22.08 10.01
CA MET A 744 -27.97 23.51 10.26
C MET A 744 -27.71 24.44 9.05
N GLY A 745 -27.50 23.91 7.84
CA GLY A 745 -27.33 24.66 6.60
C GLY A 745 -28.64 25.27 6.10
N SER A 746 -28.60 26.54 5.70
CA SER A 746 -29.77 27.26 5.15
C SER A 746 -29.99 26.95 3.66
N THR A 747 -31.18 27.21 3.13
CA THR A 747 -31.45 27.10 1.68
C THR A 747 -30.51 27.97 0.85
N LEU A 748 -30.01 29.09 1.39
CA LEU A 748 -29.06 29.96 0.72
C LEU A 748 -27.67 29.32 0.54
N HIS A 749 -27.24 28.46 1.48
CA HIS A 749 -26.03 27.66 1.30
C HIS A 749 -26.16 26.71 0.12
N GLY A 750 -27.30 26.01 0.01
CA GLY A 750 -27.56 25.09 -1.11
C GLY A 750 -27.56 25.81 -2.47
N ALA A 751 -28.17 27.00 -2.55
CA ALA A 751 -28.15 27.82 -3.76
C ALA A 751 -26.73 28.27 -4.14
N ALA A 752 -25.95 28.71 -3.13
CA ALA A 752 -24.58 29.19 -3.30
C ALA A 752 -23.60 28.09 -3.73
N LEU A 753 -23.66 26.93 -3.06
CA LEU A 753 -22.85 25.75 -3.35
C LEU A 753 -23.05 25.26 -4.80
N MET A 754 -24.30 25.28 -5.27
CA MET A 754 -24.66 24.84 -6.62
C MET A 754 -24.58 25.93 -7.68
N GLY A 755 -24.31 27.19 -7.30
CA GLY A 755 -24.14 28.30 -8.24
C GLY A 755 -25.44 28.87 -8.82
N HIS A 756 -26.60 28.63 -8.18
CA HIS A 756 -27.91 29.04 -8.70
C HIS A 756 -28.22 30.52 -8.39
N VAL A 757 -27.62 31.43 -9.15
CA VAL A 757 -27.69 32.90 -8.95
C VAL A 757 -29.12 33.44 -8.77
N SER A 758 -30.06 33.07 -9.66
CA SER A 758 -31.44 33.57 -9.57
C SER A 758 -32.19 33.11 -8.31
N LEU A 759 -31.75 32.00 -7.70
CA LEU A 759 -32.27 31.51 -6.43
C LEU A 759 -31.58 32.16 -5.22
N ILE A 760 -30.30 32.52 -5.34
CA ILE A 760 -29.59 33.35 -4.35
C ILE A 760 -30.31 34.69 -4.21
N GLU A 761 -30.54 35.37 -5.34
CA GLU A 761 -31.27 36.65 -5.41
C GLU A 761 -32.68 36.50 -4.81
N LEU A 762 -33.43 35.49 -5.24
CA LEU A 762 -34.77 35.22 -4.70
C LEU A 762 -34.77 35.01 -3.18
N LEU A 763 -33.81 34.26 -2.62
CA LEU A 763 -33.80 33.97 -1.18
C LEU A 763 -33.45 35.21 -0.36
N ILE A 764 -32.50 36.02 -0.83
CA ILE A 764 -32.11 37.29 -0.20
C ILE A 764 -33.26 38.30 -0.27
N GLU A 765 -33.95 38.40 -1.42
CA GLU A 765 -35.17 39.21 -1.57
C GLU A 765 -36.27 38.81 -0.59
N ARG A 766 -36.34 37.53 -0.21
CA ARG A 766 -37.30 37.01 0.78
C ARG A 766 -36.77 37.11 2.23
N GLY A 767 -35.67 37.82 2.44
CA GLY A 767 -35.14 38.20 3.75
C GLY A 767 -34.19 37.18 4.38
N VAL A 768 -33.70 36.18 3.63
CA VAL A 768 -32.64 35.30 4.16
C VAL A 768 -31.36 36.12 4.29
N ASP A 769 -30.79 36.13 5.49
CA ASP A 769 -29.52 36.78 5.79
C ASP A 769 -28.42 36.24 4.87
N VAL A 770 -27.75 37.15 4.16
CA VAL A 770 -26.68 36.83 3.20
C VAL A 770 -25.50 36.14 3.88
N ASP A 771 -25.29 36.45 5.16
CA ASP A 771 -24.19 35.95 6.00
C ASP A 771 -24.64 34.86 7.00
N VAL A 772 -25.80 34.25 6.74
CA VAL A 772 -26.34 33.17 7.57
C VAL A 772 -25.28 32.07 7.79
N ARG A 773 -25.06 31.66 9.03
CA ARG A 773 -24.09 30.59 9.37
C ARG A 773 -24.74 29.21 9.47
N ASP A 774 -24.10 28.21 8.87
CA ASP A 774 -24.43 26.79 9.05
C ASP A 774 -23.84 26.21 10.36
N GLY A 775 -23.87 24.88 10.50
CA GLY A 775 -23.37 24.18 11.69
C GLY A 775 -21.86 24.28 11.90
N ASP A 776 -21.11 24.47 10.82
CA ASP A 776 -19.66 24.62 10.82
C ASP A 776 -19.24 26.10 10.87
N GLY A 777 -20.20 27.00 11.09
CA GLY A 777 -19.97 28.44 11.11
C GLY A 777 -19.68 29.04 9.74
N SER A 778 -19.79 28.25 8.66
CA SER A 778 -19.57 28.69 7.29
C SER A 778 -20.73 29.55 6.80
N THR A 779 -20.45 30.47 5.88
CA THR A 779 -21.47 31.32 5.21
C THR A 779 -21.73 30.82 3.79
N PRO A 780 -22.81 31.26 3.10
CA PRO A 780 -23.04 30.95 1.69
C PRO A 780 -21.85 31.34 0.80
N LEU A 781 -21.09 32.39 1.17
CA LEU A 781 -19.88 32.80 0.45
C LEU A 781 -18.76 31.75 0.56
N HIS A 782 -18.60 31.10 1.73
CA HIS A 782 -17.67 29.97 1.89
C HIS A 782 -18.08 28.80 0.99
N ALA A 783 -19.38 28.47 0.96
CA ALA A 783 -19.90 27.37 0.13
C ALA A 783 -19.69 27.62 -1.38
N ALA A 784 -19.92 28.85 -1.86
CA ALA A 784 -19.67 29.21 -3.25
C ALA A 784 -18.16 29.21 -3.59
N ALA A 785 -17.32 29.71 -2.69
CA ALA A 785 -15.86 29.77 -2.89
C ALA A 785 -15.21 28.38 -2.89
N PHE A 786 -15.65 27.48 -2.01
CA PHE A 786 -15.13 26.11 -1.88
C PHE A 786 -15.22 25.31 -3.21
N LEU A 787 -16.31 25.48 -3.97
CA LEU A 787 -16.52 24.83 -5.28
C LEU A 787 -16.25 25.73 -6.48
N GLY A 788 -15.59 26.88 -6.28
CA GLY A 788 -15.25 27.80 -7.37
C GLY A 788 -16.46 28.33 -8.15
N ARG A 789 -17.62 28.52 -7.51
CA ARG A 789 -18.85 29.02 -8.15
C ARG A 789 -18.78 30.54 -8.38
N VAL A 790 -17.94 30.95 -9.33
CA VAL A 790 -17.62 32.35 -9.65
C VAL A 790 -18.85 33.28 -9.67
N LYS A 791 -19.88 32.96 -10.45
CA LYS A 791 -21.08 33.83 -10.58
C LYS A 791 -21.89 33.95 -9.29
N ALA A 792 -21.86 32.92 -8.45
CA ALA A 792 -22.49 32.95 -7.13
C ALA A 792 -21.65 33.75 -6.13
N VAL A 793 -20.32 33.63 -6.17
CA VAL A 793 -19.41 34.50 -5.39
C VAL A 793 -19.65 35.97 -5.75
N GLU A 794 -19.69 36.30 -7.05
CA GLU A 794 -19.99 37.66 -7.51
C GLU A 794 -21.37 38.15 -7.05
N CYS A 795 -22.39 37.29 -7.12
CA CYS A 795 -23.75 37.62 -6.68
C CYS A 795 -23.79 37.88 -5.17
N LEU A 796 -23.23 37.00 -4.35
CA LEU A 796 -23.21 37.16 -2.89
C LEU A 796 -22.44 38.41 -2.46
N LEU A 797 -21.29 38.69 -3.07
CA LEU A 797 -20.54 39.92 -2.80
C LEU A 797 -21.32 41.18 -3.22
N ARG A 798 -22.06 41.12 -4.33
CA ARG A 798 -22.95 42.21 -4.77
C ARG A 798 -24.10 42.45 -3.79
N GLU A 799 -24.63 41.38 -3.21
CA GLU A 799 -25.62 41.41 -2.13
C GLU A 799 -24.99 41.68 -0.74
N SER A 800 -23.75 42.19 -0.70
CA SER A 800 -23.03 42.65 0.50
C SER A 800 -22.62 41.55 1.49
N ALA A 801 -22.36 40.32 1.04
CA ALA A 801 -21.78 39.27 1.88
C ALA A 801 -20.42 39.68 2.49
N ASP A 802 -20.24 39.43 3.80
CA ASP A 802 -19.00 39.74 4.50
C ASP A 802 -17.92 38.68 4.24
N ARG A 803 -16.98 39.04 3.35
CA ARG A 803 -15.83 38.22 2.98
C ARG A 803 -14.82 37.98 4.11
N SER A 804 -14.90 38.73 5.21
CA SER A 804 -13.98 38.62 6.36
C SER A 804 -14.43 37.60 7.40
N MET A 805 -15.66 37.09 7.29
CA MET A 805 -16.21 36.11 8.22
C MET A 805 -15.39 34.83 8.20
N LYS A 806 -15.24 34.24 9.38
CA LYS A 806 -14.54 32.97 9.59
C LYS A 806 -15.50 31.87 10.01
N ASN A 807 -15.30 30.68 9.45
CA ASN A 807 -15.93 29.45 9.89
C ASN A 807 -15.36 28.97 11.26
N ASN A 808 -15.84 27.85 11.76
CA ASN A 808 -15.41 27.29 13.05
C ASN A 808 -13.94 26.82 13.06
N ASP A 809 -13.36 26.55 11.88
CA ASP A 809 -11.94 26.25 11.70
C ASP A 809 -11.06 27.52 11.60
N GLY A 810 -11.66 28.70 11.72
CA GLY A 810 -10.96 29.99 11.67
C GLY A 810 -10.60 30.45 10.25
N GLN A 811 -11.16 29.81 9.22
CA GLN A 811 -10.90 30.07 7.81
C GLN A 811 -11.93 31.03 7.22
N THR A 812 -11.49 31.93 6.35
CA THR A 812 -12.32 32.81 5.51
C THR A 812 -12.75 32.13 4.22
N ALA A 813 -13.70 32.72 3.48
CA ALA A 813 -14.13 32.23 2.17
C ALA A 813 -12.96 32.10 1.18
N LEU A 814 -11.96 32.97 1.27
CA LEU A 814 -10.74 32.91 0.46
C LEU A 814 -9.92 31.66 0.78
N GLU A 815 -9.69 31.40 2.06
CA GLU A 815 -8.84 30.32 2.57
C GLU A 815 -9.44 28.91 2.33
N VAL A 816 -10.75 28.82 2.06
CA VAL A 816 -11.42 27.55 1.70
C VAL A 816 -11.51 27.28 0.20
N THR A 817 -11.05 28.19 -0.67
CA THR A 817 -11.10 28.04 -2.13
C THR A 817 -10.21 26.87 -2.61
N ARG A 818 -10.73 25.89 -3.36
CA ARG A 818 -9.96 24.71 -3.84
C ARG A 818 -9.96 24.50 -5.37
N THR A 819 -8.77 24.12 -5.86
CA THR A 819 -8.36 23.36 -7.06
C THR A 819 -9.10 23.55 -8.39
N ASP A 820 -8.71 24.60 -9.12
CA ASP A 820 -8.32 24.65 -10.54
C ASP A 820 -7.57 25.99 -10.71
N GLY A 821 -6.37 26.00 -11.32
CA GLY A 821 -5.46 27.15 -11.30
C GLY A 821 -6.09 28.45 -11.79
N GLU A 822 -6.86 28.38 -12.88
CA GLU A 822 -7.48 29.56 -13.52
C GLU A 822 -8.74 30.05 -12.78
N ILE A 823 -9.57 29.13 -12.28
CA ILE A 823 -10.81 29.46 -11.54
C ILE A 823 -10.46 29.98 -10.14
N THR A 824 -9.45 29.39 -9.50
CA THR A 824 -8.95 29.82 -8.18
C THR A 824 -8.41 31.25 -8.27
N GLU A 825 -7.61 31.58 -9.29
CA GLU A 825 -7.09 32.93 -9.50
C GLU A 825 -8.23 33.95 -9.69
N PHE A 826 -9.29 33.60 -10.41
CA PHE A 826 -10.45 34.47 -10.61
C PHE A 826 -11.26 34.71 -9.32
N VAL A 827 -11.49 33.66 -8.52
CA VAL A 827 -12.20 33.77 -7.23
C VAL A 827 -11.36 34.52 -6.20
N ILE A 828 -10.04 34.26 -6.11
CA ILE A 828 -9.10 35.02 -5.29
C ILE A 828 -9.20 36.50 -5.64
N ARG A 829 -9.12 36.83 -6.94
CA ARG A 829 -9.22 38.21 -7.41
C ARG A 829 -10.55 38.86 -7.04
N LEU A 830 -11.68 38.16 -7.14
CA LEU A 830 -12.98 38.70 -6.73
C LEU A 830 -13.09 38.95 -5.22
N LEU A 831 -12.55 38.03 -4.42
CA LEU A 831 -12.52 38.15 -2.96
C LEU A 831 -11.51 39.22 -2.50
N GLU A 832 -10.56 39.63 -3.35
CA GLU A 832 -9.57 40.68 -3.09
C GLU A 832 -9.82 42.02 -3.83
N LEU A 833 -10.89 42.14 -4.63
CA LEU A 833 -11.16 43.36 -5.39
C LEU A 833 -12.03 44.38 -4.65
N ASP A 834 -11.60 45.64 -4.72
CA ASP A 834 -12.34 46.88 -4.46
C ASP A 834 -12.63 47.52 -5.84
N LEU A 835 -13.70 47.08 -6.52
CA LEU A 835 -13.95 47.48 -7.91
C LEU A 835 -14.61 48.87 -7.98
N GLU A 836 -13.81 49.90 -8.29
CA GLU A 836 -14.37 51.16 -8.79
C GLU A 836 -14.89 50.97 -10.22
N ARG A 837 -16.21 51.16 -10.35
CA ARG A 837 -17.10 51.00 -11.52
C ARG A 837 -16.62 51.63 -12.84
N ALA A 838 -15.62 52.51 -12.80
CA ALA A 838 -15.10 53.21 -13.98
C ALA A 838 -14.21 52.33 -14.87
N GLU A 839 -13.53 51.34 -14.31
CA GLU A 839 -12.55 50.53 -15.05
C GLU A 839 -13.21 49.44 -15.90
N VAL A 840 -14.28 48.84 -15.38
CA VAL A 840 -15.10 47.84 -16.07
C VAL A 840 -15.79 48.43 -17.31
N GLU A 841 -16.26 49.67 -17.23
CA GLU A 841 -16.95 50.32 -18.34
C GLU A 841 -15.99 50.72 -19.46
N LYS A 842 -14.75 51.09 -19.11
CA LYS A 842 -13.69 51.40 -20.07
C LYS A 842 -13.26 50.17 -20.88
N THR A 843 -13.16 49.02 -20.23
CA THR A 843 -12.84 47.74 -20.90
C THR A 843 -13.98 47.27 -21.80
N ARG A 844 -15.24 47.46 -21.38
CA ARG A 844 -16.41 47.14 -22.23
C ARG A 844 -16.47 47.99 -23.50
N VAL A 845 -16.19 49.28 -23.40
CA VAL A 845 -16.16 50.19 -24.56
C VAL A 845 -15.02 49.81 -25.51
N GLU A 846 -13.85 49.43 -24.99
CA GLU A 846 -12.69 49.03 -25.80
C GLU A 846 -12.93 47.69 -26.52
N VAL A 847 -13.54 46.71 -25.84
CA VAL A 847 -13.92 45.42 -26.43
C VAL A 847 -15.01 45.58 -27.49
N ALA A 848 -16.02 46.42 -27.25
CA ALA A 848 -17.07 46.72 -28.23
C ALA A 848 -16.49 47.42 -29.48
N ARG A 849 -15.47 48.27 -29.31
CA ARG A 849 -14.74 48.90 -30.41
C ARG A 849 -13.92 47.89 -31.21
N LEU A 850 -13.24 46.96 -30.55
CA LEU A 850 -12.40 45.94 -31.20
C LEU A 850 -13.21 44.87 -31.95
N LEU A 851 -14.42 44.56 -31.49
CA LEU A 851 -15.30 43.58 -32.13
C LEU A 851 -16.18 44.16 -33.24
N GLY A 852 -16.21 45.49 -33.40
CA GLY A 852 -17.04 46.19 -34.37
C GLY A 852 -16.30 46.83 -35.55
N GLY A 853 -15.01 46.51 -35.75
CA GLY A 853 -14.15 47.09 -36.80
C GLY A 853 -13.59 46.07 -37.78
#